data_AF-A0A3M1FUR8-F1
#
_entry.id   AF-A0A3M1FUR8-F1
#
_cell.length_a   1.000
_cell.length_b   1.000
_cell.length_c   1.000
_cell.angle_alpha   90.00
_cell.angle_beta   90.00
_cell.angle_gamma   90.00
#
_symmetry.space_group_name_H-M   'P 1'
#
loop_
_entity.id
_entity.type
_entity.pdbx_description
1 polymer ?
#
loop_
_entity_poly.entity_id
_entity_poly.type
_entity_poly.pdbx_seq_one_letter_code
_entity_poly.pdbx_strand_id
1 'polypeptide(L)'
;MTTGVVDSITGTSGNDTIIADNTGANPQLSIADQIDGGAGTDTLKIYDNSAVPSITLTSAVQGIENVYVNDSNTEMTNNGSVDVSALTGVQNLTLDLFNLAANKLTVKAGDGVKYAFQNIASGNAASTIDLGNKTATSMDVEVNKVGDSTNDVTIENVTGAKVDTLNVTASGKSYIEVADTAGTLKTVNISGSADLTVTDVADATTIAITNTGKTALSTGVAKVSVTGGDAAETITFTYADTAGNADNGEFTVNGGKGDDTIVIKNYTDRGDLKDDKVTISGGDGNDTLSMTSELAADLSGLTASAYAKKGIANDFETLKLSNNASANGTVDLSILGSNITKVDYNQGIDYTQTLNGLASDGTVELSGAKGTNSPSLIVNVKDAAVAGHNSDVLNIVLNGLTGGSTSGTVNTVDYGSITAASVETVNIESTVDPTNTAALVSGNKNIAALTINNVQNVVIKGDAYLDISGTPLAGNSLAKIDASGNSAGVKMSTAGATQGIELIGTDAADDITGGNGADVITAGKGGDKVTGGQGDDTINLGAADGKTDTVVFRAAGTNGKDTINDFEAGNNGDVLKVTVLGTLVGSAGTYTTASSTSKGDTAAYKVIAITDNAASDWSDVLTKMNAALTIAGDTNAANAETAVLIDNGTDTRVYLFSDDSTNNTTVESSEITLVGTISGLGDVSDLVSGNFA
;
A
#
# COMPACT_ATOMS: atom_id res chain seq x y z
N MET A 1 -57.25 4.13 -2.30
CA MET A 1 -58.17 5.10 -1.65
C MET A 1 -58.74 6.04 -2.71
N THR A 2 -59.81 6.80 -2.43
CA THR A 2 -60.41 7.75 -3.38
C THR A 2 -60.05 9.20 -3.06
N THR A 3 -59.60 9.93 -4.07
CA THR A 3 -59.07 11.29 -3.90
C THR A 3 -60.14 12.31 -3.48
N GLY A 4 -59.88 13.06 -2.40
CA GLY A 4 -60.65 14.25 -2.03
C GLY A 4 -62.01 13.99 -1.35
N VAL A 5 -62.25 12.77 -0.87
CA VAL A 5 -63.43 12.40 -0.07
C VAL A 5 -63.01 11.62 1.17
N VAL A 6 -63.92 11.51 2.15
CA VAL A 6 -63.70 10.65 3.32
C VAL A 6 -63.95 9.19 2.93
N ASP A 7 -62.92 8.37 3.01
CA ASP A 7 -62.98 6.94 2.75
C ASP A 7 -63.31 6.12 4.02
N SER A 8 -64.05 5.02 3.84
CA SER A 8 -64.24 3.98 4.86
C SER A 8 -63.88 2.64 4.23
N ILE A 9 -62.77 2.06 4.67
CA ILE A 9 -62.18 0.84 4.13
C ILE A 9 -62.15 -0.22 5.22
N THR A 10 -62.62 -1.42 4.89
CA THR A 10 -62.52 -2.59 5.77
C THR A 10 -61.91 -3.73 4.97
N GLY A 11 -60.80 -4.27 5.47
CA GLY A 11 -60.13 -5.44 4.91
C GLY A 11 -60.89 -6.73 5.19
N THR A 12 -60.30 -7.83 4.75
CA THR A 12 -60.87 -9.17 4.80
C THR A 12 -60.35 -9.94 6.02
N SER A 13 -60.41 -11.27 5.96
CA SER A 13 -59.77 -12.14 6.95
C SER A 13 -58.39 -12.65 6.49
N GLY A 14 -57.86 -12.09 5.41
CA GLY A 14 -56.56 -12.42 4.84
C GLY A 14 -55.55 -11.30 5.10
N ASN A 15 -54.36 -11.40 4.50
CA ASN A 15 -53.38 -10.33 4.57
C ASN A 15 -53.70 -9.29 3.49
N ASP A 16 -54.27 -8.17 3.87
CA ASP A 16 -54.69 -7.11 2.98
C ASP A 16 -53.60 -6.04 2.83
N THR A 17 -53.57 -5.41 1.65
CA THR A 17 -52.71 -4.25 1.37
C THR A 17 -53.58 -3.09 0.92
N ILE A 18 -53.58 -2.03 1.73
CA ILE A 18 -54.31 -0.80 1.48
C ILE A 18 -53.29 0.24 1.02
N ILE A 19 -53.60 0.94 -0.07
CA ILE A 19 -52.69 1.89 -0.71
C ILE A 19 -53.32 3.27 -0.76
N ALA A 20 -52.57 4.24 -0.26
CA ALA A 20 -52.81 5.67 -0.36
C ALA A 20 -51.71 6.33 -1.20
N ASP A 21 -52.10 6.95 -2.30
CA ASP A 21 -51.22 7.77 -3.12
C ASP A 21 -51.49 9.26 -2.84
N ASN A 22 -50.58 9.87 -2.08
CA ASN A 22 -50.59 11.28 -1.71
C ASN A 22 -49.66 12.13 -2.60
N THR A 23 -49.13 11.58 -3.70
CA THR A 23 -48.20 12.31 -4.59
C THR A 23 -48.89 13.38 -5.44
N GLY A 24 -50.21 13.32 -5.59
CA GLY A 24 -51.02 14.27 -6.36
C GLY A 24 -51.44 15.52 -5.57
N ALA A 25 -51.95 16.55 -6.26
CA ALA A 25 -52.40 17.80 -5.64
C ALA A 25 -53.54 17.64 -4.62
N ASN A 26 -54.23 16.50 -4.65
CA ASN A 26 -55.24 16.10 -3.68
C ASN A 26 -54.82 14.76 -3.08
N PRO A 27 -54.39 14.72 -1.80
CA PRO A 27 -54.03 13.48 -1.12
C PRO A 27 -55.18 12.47 -1.11
N GLN A 28 -54.84 11.18 -1.22
CA GLN A 28 -55.80 10.08 -1.08
C GLN A 28 -56.05 9.68 0.38
N LEU A 29 -55.12 10.00 1.29
CA LEU A 29 -55.27 9.76 2.72
C LEU A 29 -55.37 11.08 3.47
N SER A 30 -56.41 11.20 4.27
CA SER A 30 -56.73 12.32 5.15
C SER A 30 -57.00 11.85 6.58
N ILE A 31 -56.94 12.76 7.54
CA ILE A 31 -57.23 12.45 8.96
C ILE A 31 -58.67 11.99 9.23
N ALA A 32 -59.58 12.17 8.28
CA ALA A 32 -60.98 11.82 8.41
C ALA A 32 -61.29 10.39 7.95
N ASP A 33 -60.37 9.75 7.22
CA ASP A 33 -60.58 8.41 6.67
C ASP A 33 -60.60 7.36 7.78
N GLN A 34 -61.45 6.36 7.60
CA GLN A 34 -61.57 5.21 8.51
C GLN A 34 -61.04 3.96 7.81
N ILE A 35 -60.02 3.35 8.39
CA ILE A 35 -59.36 2.17 7.83
C ILE A 35 -59.36 1.08 8.89
N ASP A 36 -59.91 -0.08 8.56
CA ASP A 36 -59.80 -1.30 9.35
C ASP A 36 -59.15 -2.37 8.48
N GLY A 37 -57.98 -2.88 8.84
CA GLY A 37 -57.33 -3.97 8.10
C GLY A 37 -58.06 -5.30 8.20
N GLY A 38 -58.93 -5.47 9.20
CA GLY A 38 -59.64 -6.73 9.42
C GLY A 38 -58.80 -7.72 10.24
N ALA A 39 -58.82 -8.99 9.85
CA ALA A 39 -58.02 -10.02 10.51
C ALA A 39 -56.94 -10.52 9.55
N GLY A 40 -55.71 -10.68 10.03
CA GLY A 40 -54.61 -11.08 9.17
C GLY A 40 -53.31 -10.41 9.61
N THR A 41 -52.39 -10.25 8.68
CA THR A 41 -51.25 -9.35 8.81
C THR A 41 -51.35 -8.33 7.69
N ASP A 42 -51.88 -7.17 8.03
CA ASP A 42 -52.35 -6.16 7.10
C ASP A 42 -51.32 -5.05 6.92
N THR A 43 -51.32 -4.43 5.75
CA THR A 43 -50.33 -3.41 5.35
C THR A 43 -51.00 -2.15 4.83
N LEU A 44 -50.65 -0.99 5.40
CA LEU A 44 -50.97 0.32 4.84
C LEU A 44 -49.74 0.90 4.15
N LYS A 45 -49.84 1.17 2.84
CA LYS A 45 -48.80 1.84 2.05
C LYS A 45 -49.21 3.29 1.74
N ILE A 46 -48.32 4.23 2.02
CA ILE A 46 -48.50 5.66 1.76
C ILE A 46 -47.38 6.10 0.84
N TYR A 47 -47.74 6.63 -0.33
CA TYR A 47 -46.79 7.24 -1.27
C TYR A 47 -46.92 8.75 -1.18
N ASP A 48 -45.87 9.44 -0.77
CA ASP A 48 -45.76 10.90 -0.67
C ASP A 48 -44.70 11.40 -1.65
N ASN A 49 -44.75 12.70 -1.95
CA ASN A 49 -43.76 13.40 -2.76
C ASN A 49 -43.62 14.86 -2.29
N SER A 50 -43.89 15.10 -1.01
CA SER A 50 -43.95 16.43 -0.42
C SER A 50 -42.56 16.92 -0.03
N ALA A 51 -42.24 18.18 -0.36
CA ALA A 51 -40.98 18.82 0.03
C ALA A 51 -40.78 18.93 1.56
N VAL A 52 -41.86 18.77 2.33
CA VAL A 52 -41.87 18.71 3.79
C VAL A 52 -42.89 17.62 4.18
N PRO A 53 -42.46 16.35 4.32
CA PRO A 53 -43.36 15.26 4.65
C PRO A 53 -44.08 15.51 5.97
N SER A 54 -45.40 15.30 6.01
CA SER A 54 -46.22 15.50 7.21
C SER A 54 -47.35 14.48 7.25
N ILE A 55 -47.03 13.27 7.68
CA ILE A 55 -47.97 12.15 7.76
C ILE A 55 -48.36 11.97 9.23
N THR A 56 -49.65 12.03 9.53
CA THR A 56 -50.19 11.76 10.86
C THR A 56 -51.39 10.85 10.73
N LEU A 57 -51.29 9.66 11.32
CA LEU A 57 -52.38 8.69 11.38
C LEU A 57 -53.06 8.78 12.75
N THR A 58 -54.39 8.64 12.76
CA THR A 58 -55.20 8.71 13.98
C THR A 58 -55.73 7.32 14.35
N SER A 59 -56.38 7.19 15.49
CA SER A 59 -57.08 5.95 15.90
C SER A 59 -58.23 5.54 14.97
N ALA A 60 -58.55 6.33 13.93
CA ALA A 60 -59.44 5.90 12.87
C ALA A 60 -58.82 4.83 11.95
N VAL A 61 -57.51 4.59 12.05
CA VAL A 61 -56.80 3.47 11.43
C VAL A 61 -56.60 2.36 12.47
N GLN A 62 -57.15 1.18 12.22
CA GLN A 62 -57.10 0.02 13.11
C GLN A 62 -56.80 -1.28 12.33
N GLY A 63 -56.37 -2.32 13.04
CA GLY A 63 -56.08 -3.63 12.43
C GLY A 63 -54.96 -3.60 11.38
N ILE A 64 -53.95 -2.72 11.54
CA ILE A 64 -52.81 -2.62 10.63
C ILE A 64 -51.53 -2.97 11.39
N GLU A 65 -50.82 -4.01 10.95
CA GLU A 65 -49.55 -4.44 11.53
C GLU A 65 -48.35 -3.80 10.85
N ASN A 66 -48.44 -3.49 9.55
CA ASN A 66 -47.34 -2.91 8.78
C ASN A 66 -47.73 -1.57 8.19
N VAL A 67 -46.99 -0.51 8.52
CA VAL A 67 -47.11 0.80 7.86
C VAL A 67 -45.88 1.02 7.01
N TYR A 68 -46.07 1.32 5.73
CA TYR A 68 -45.00 1.63 4.78
C TYR A 68 -45.24 3.02 4.23
N VAL A 69 -44.23 3.88 4.35
CA VAL A 69 -44.23 5.24 3.80
C VAL A 69 -43.08 5.35 2.82
N ASN A 70 -43.39 5.72 1.59
CA ASN A 70 -42.42 6.04 0.57
C ASN A 70 -42.52 7.53 0.27
N ASP A 71 -41.42 8.26 0.33
CA ASP A 71 -41.36 9.65 -0.13
C ASP A 71 -40.44 9.74 -1.34
N SER A 72 -41.00 9.98 -2.52
CA SER A 72 -40.22 10.04 -3.76
C SER A 72 -39.64 11.42 -4.06
N ASN A 73 -39.76 12.36 -3.12
CA ASN A 73 -39.28 13.72 -3.31
C ASN A 73 -37.74 13.77 -3.42
N THR A 74 -37.24 14.70 -4.24
CA THR A 74 -35.81 14.79 -4.53
C THR A 74 -35.00 15.17 -3.30
N GLU A 75 -35.46 16.14 -2.52
CA GLU A 75 -34.83 16.65 -1.28
C GLU A 75 -35.86 17.30 -0.36
N MET A 76 -35.82 16.98 0.93
CA MET A 76 -36.55 17.75 1.95
C MET A 76 -36.04 19.21 1.99
N THR A 77 -36.95 20.15 2.16
CA THR A 77 -36.63 21.60 2.23
C THR A 77 -36.72 22.16 3.65
N ASN A 78 -37.27 21.38 4.58
CA ASN A 78 -37.41 21.69 6.00
C ASN A 78 -37.68 20.40 6.79
N ASN A 79 -37.79 20.50 8.11
CA ASN A 79 -38.11 19.38 8.98
C ASN A 79 -39.48 18.77 8.68
N GLY A 80 -39.53 17.45 8.59
CA GLY A 80 -40.74 16.67 8.33
C GLY A 80 -41.17 15.83 9.52
N SER A 81 -42.33 15.17 9.40
CA SER A 81 -42.80 14.21 10.40
C SER A 81 -43.61 13.05 9.83
N VAL A 82 -43.47 11.89 10.47
CA VAL A 82 -44.31 10.71 10.30
C VAL A 82 -44.76 10.24 11.68
N ASP A 83 -46.04 10.36 11.99
CA ASP A 83 -46.61 10.00 13.29
C ASP A 83 -47.68 8.92 13.12
N VAL A 84 -47.35 7.71 13.58
CA VAL A 84 -48.24 6.55 13.66
C VAL A 84 -48.48 6.13 15.12
N SER A 85 -48.10 6.96 16.09
CA SER A 85 -48.13 6.61 17.51
C SER A 85 -49.54 6.43 18.08
N ALA A 86 -50.57 6.94 17.39
CA ALA A 86 -51.96 6.74 17.77
C ALA A 86 -52.51 5.35 17.41
N LEU A 87 -51.80 4.57 16.59
CA LEU A 87 -52.25 3.25 16.12
C LEU A 87 -51.90 2.18 17.14
N THR A 88 -52.76 1.17 17.25
CA THR A 88 -52.54 -0.01 18.08
C THR A 88 -52.30 -1.24 17.21
N GLY A 89 -51.38 -2.12 17.60
CA GLY A 89 -51.10 -3.39 16.88
C GLY A 89 -50.07 -3.29 15.76
N VAL A 90 -49.57 -2.09 15.45
CA VAL A 90 -48.45 -1.90 14.51
C VAL A 90 -47.22 -2.65 15.03
N GLN A 91 -46.61 -3.45 14.16
CA GLN A 91 -45.37 -4.19 14.40
C GLN A 91 -44.19 -3.56 13.65
N ASN A 92 -44.42 -3.10 12.41
CA ASN A 92 -43.37 -2.53 11.56
C ASN A 92 -43.79 -1.17 11.00
N LEU A 93 -42.92 -0.16 11.13
CA LEU A 93 -42.98 1.08 10.39
C LEU A 93 -41.79 1.14 9.43
N THR A 94 -42.05 1.09 8.14
CA THR A 94 -41.03 1.23 7.09
C THR A 94 -41.08 2.61 6.48
N LEU A 95 -39.95 3.32 6.47
CA LEU A 95 -39.75 4.55 5.70
C LEU A 95 -38.78 4.25 4.55
N ASP A 96 -39.14 4.66 3.35
CA ASP A 96 -38.39 4.35 2.13
C ASP A 96 -38.19 5.60 1.27
N LEU A 97 -37.01 5.71 0.66
CA LEU A 97 -36.65 6.69 -0.36
C LEU A 97 -36.54 8.17 0.09
N PHE A 98 -36.62 8.46 1.39
CA PHE A 98 -36.49 9.83 1.90
C PHE A 98 -35.09 10.39 1.63
N ASN A 99 -35.03 11.64 1.17
CA ASN A 99 -33.79 12.42 1.11
C ASN A 99 -33.86 13.61 2.08
N LEU A 100 -33.08 13.54 3.16
CA LEU A 100 -33.19 14.46 4.29
C LEU A 100 -32.55 15.83 4.02
N ALA A 101 -31.52 15.90 3.18
CA ALA A 101 -30.81 17.13 2.79
C ALA A 101 -30.46 18.07 3.98
N ALA A 102 -29.84 17.53 5.04
CA ALA A 102 -29.53 18.23 6.31
C ALA A 102 -30.75 18.70 7.13
N ASN A 103 -31.91 18.08 6.93
CA ASN A 103 -33.10 18.33 7.75
C ASN A 103 -33.38 17.17 8.71
N LYS A 104 -34.30 17.43 9.66
CA LYS A 104 -34.75 16.46 10.65
C LYS A 104 -36.11 15.87 10.29
N LEU A 105 -36.21 14.55 10.26
CA LEU A 105 -37.47 13.81 10.13
C LEU A 105 -37.88 13.25 11.49
N THR A 106 -38.99 13.74 12.05
CA THR A 106 -39.51 13.24 13.34
C THR A 106 -40.44 12.05 13.11
N VAL A 107 -40.11 10.88 13.65
CA VAL A 107 -40.81 9.62 13.42
C VAL A 107 -41.36 9.06 14.73
N LYS A 108 -42.67 9.13 14.93
CA LYS A 108 -43.33 8.66 16.16
C LYS A 108 -44.13 7.39 15.89
N ALA A 109 -43.92 6.37 16.70
CA ALA A 109 -44.69 5.13 16.67
C ALA A 109 -44.95 4.64 18.11
N GLY A 110 -45.81 3.63 18.27
CA GLY A 110 -46.03 2.97 19.57
C GLY A 110 -44.75 2.32 20.13
N ASP A 111 -44.79 1.93 21.41
CA ASP A 111 -43.75 1.11 22.02
C ASP A 111 -43.71 -0.29 21.37
N GLY A 112 -42.52 -0.84 21.16
CA GLY A 112 -42.33 -2.16 20.54
C GLY A 112 -42.47 -2.22 19.00
N VAL A 113 -42.71 -1.09 18.35
CA VAL A 113 -42.69 -0.99 16.87
C VAL A 113 -41.25 -1.02 16.37
N LYS A 114 -40.97 -1.88 15.39
CA LYS A 114 -39.71 -1.87 14.63
C LYS A 114 -39.71 -0.74 13.61
N TYR A 115 -38.65 0.04 13.59
CA TYR A 115 -38.39 1.08 12.60
C TYR A 115 -37.51 0.51 11.49
N ALA A 116 -37.98 0.49 10.25
CA ALA A 116 -37.19 0.06 9.10
C ALA A 116 -36.93 1.24 8.15
N PHE A 117 -35.66 1.58 7.96
CA PHE A 117 -35.20 2.66 7.11
C PHE A 117 -34.57 2.08 5.85
N GLN A 118 -35.14 2.43 4.69
CA GLN A 118 -34.70 1.93 3.40
C GLN A 118 -34.38 3.09 2.46
N ASN A 119 -33.24 3.03 1.79
CA ASN A 119 -32.82 4.02 0.80
C ASN A 119 -32.92 5.47 1.31
N ILE A 120 -32.52 5.71 2.57
CA ILE A 120 -32.57 7.05 3.17
C ILE A 120 -31.27 7.77 2.82
N ALA A 121 -31.36 8.81 2.00
CA ALA A 121 -30.23 9.66 1.68
C ALA A 121 -30.06 10.75 2.74
N SER A 122 -28.82 10.99 3.16
CA SER A 122 -28.46 12.17 3.95
C SER A 122 -28.51 13.43 3.08
N GLY A 123 -27.94 13.39 1.87
CA GLY A 123 -27.90 14.53 0.94
C GLY A 123 -26.91 15.63 1.35
N ASN A 124 -26.65 15.81 2.65
CA ASN A 124 -25.62 16.68 3.24
C ASN A 124 -25.39 16.29 4.72
N ALA A 125 -24.33 16.83 5.34
CA ALA A 125 -23.99 16.64 6.75
C ALA A 125 -25.12 17.12 7.69
N ALA A 126 -25.26 16.49 8.86
CA ALA A 126 -26.26 16.78 9.91
C ALA A 126 -27.72 16.41 9.58
N SER A 127 -27.92 15.38 8.76
CA SER A 127 -29.26 14.82 8.51
C SER A 127 -29.72 13.93 9.66
N THR A 128 -30.94 14.13 10.17
CA THR A 128 -31.39 13.47 11.40
C THR A 128 -32.71 12.76 11.23
N ILE A 129 -32.81 11.54 11.74
CA ILE A 129 -34.06 10.87 12.04
C ILE A 129 -34.25 10.90 13.56
N ASP A 130 -35.29 11.59 14.01
CA ASP A 130 -35.65 11.67 15.42
C ASP A 130 -36.80 10.69 15.70
N LEU A 131 -36.53 9.65 16.48
CA LEU A 131 -37.52 8.61 16.76
C LEU A 131 -38.56 8.98 17.85
N GLY A 132 -38.48 10.21 18.35
CA GLY A 132 -39.35 10.75 19.40
C GLY A 132 -39.18 10.05 20.76
N ASN A 133 -39.78 10.63 21.79
CA ASN A 133 -39.70 10.06 23.14
C ASN A 133 -40.50 8.75 23.26
N LYS A 134 -39.80 7.67 23.59
CA LYS A 134 -40.38 6.35 23.92
C LYS A 134 -40.51 6.10 25.42
N THR A 135 -41.45 5.22 25.77
CA THR A 135 -41.61 4.70 27.14
C THR A 135 -41.10 3.27 27.31
N ALA A 136 -40.83 2.57 26.20
CA ALA A 136 -40.14 1.29 26.17
C ALA A 136 -38.71 1.37 26.71
N THR A 137 -38.16 0.25 27.15
CA THR A 137 -36.75 0.09 27.54
C THR A 137 -35.86 -0.35 26.39
N SER A 138 -36.45 -0.84 25.30
CA SER A 138 -35.73 -1.32 24.12
C SER A 138 -36.38 -0.82 22.82
N MET A 139 -35.55 -0.61 21.79
CA MET A 139 -35.98 -0.21 20.44
C MET A 139 -35.30 -1.04 19.36
N ASP A 140 -36.04 -1.34 18.29
CA ASP A 140 -35.55 -2.06 17.11
C ASP A 140 -35.51 -1.13 15.90
N VAL A 141 -34.32 -1.02 15.28
CA VAL A 141 -34.06 -0.25 14.07
C VAL A 141 -33.42 -1.17 13.03
N GLU A 142 -34.00 -1.22 11.83
CA GLU A 142 -33.41 -1.86 10.65
C GLU A 142 -32.96 -0.79 9.66
N VAL A 143 -31.74 -0.92 9.13
CA VAL A 143 -31.15 0.00 8.15
C VAL A 143 -30.75 -0.73 6.88
N ASN A 144 -31.12 -0.16 5.74
CA ASN A 144 -30.80 -0.67 4.42
C ASN A 144 -30.55 0.50 3.48
N LYS A 145 -29.28 0.73 3.09
CA LYS A 145 -28.88 1.87 2.26
C LYS A 145 -29.27 3.20 2.89
N VAL A 146 -28.91 3.36 4.17
CA VAL A 146 -29.09 4.61 4.92
C VAL A 146 -27.75 5.34 4.94
N GLY A 147 -27.72 6.61 4.58
CA GLY A 147 -26.49 7.42 4.53
C GLY A 147 -25.47 6.94 3.49
N ASP A 148 -24.29 7.57 3.50
CA ASP A 148 -23.17 7.22 2.62
C ASP A 148 -21.81 7.41 3.31
N SER A 149 -20.71 7.07 2.61
CA SER A 149 -19.34 7.13 3.14
C SER A 149 -18.83 8.54 3.46
N THR A 150 -19.54 9.57 3.02
CA THR A 150 -19.20 10.98 3.28
C THR A 150 -20.11 11.62 4.32
N ASN A 151 -21.36 11.20 4.38
CA ASN A 151 -22.38 11.73 5.27
C ASN A 151 -23.26 10.59 5.80
N ASP A 152 -23.09 10.28 7.08
CA ASP A 152 -23.99 9.42 7.84
C ASP A 152 -25.36 10.10 8.07
N VAL A 153 -26.31 9.31 8.57
CA VAL A 153 -27.60 9.81 9.08
C VAL A 153 -27.62 9.63 10.59
N THR A 154 -27.81 10.73 11.32
CA THR A 154 -27.96 10.70 12.78
C THR A 154 -29.31 10.12 13.15
N ILE A 155 -29.31 9.07 13.97
CA ILE A 155 -30.50 8.52 14.59
C ILE A 155 -30.53 9.04 16.04
N GLU A 156 -31.43 9.99 16.29
CA GLU A 156 -31.59 10.69 17.57
C GLU A 156 -32.82 10.18 18.34
N ASN A 157 -32.83 10.38 19.66
CA ASN A 157 -33.93 10.00 20.55
C ASN A 157 -34.32 8.52 20.42
N VAL A 158 -33.35 7.68 20.02
CA VAL A 158 -33.34 6.23 20.32
C VAL A 158 -33.51 5.98 21.83
N THR A 159 -33.27 7.02 22.62
CA THR A 159 -33.51 7.14 24.05
C THR A 159 -34.66 8.09 24.37
N GLY A 160 -35.89 7.64 24.13
CA GLY A 160 -36.95 8.06 25.05
C GLY A 160 -36.49 7.93 26.50
N ALA A 161 -37.07 8.67 27.46
CA ALA A 161 -36.59 8.78 28.85
C ALA A 161 -36.32 7.46 29.62
N LYS A 162 -36.57 6.29 29.02
CA LYS A 162 -36.35 4.95 29.55
C LYS A 162 -35.62 3.97 28.62
N VAL A 163 -35.37 4.27 27.34
CA VAL A 163 -34.71 3.28 26.46
C VAL A 163 -33.26 3.16 26.90
N ASP A 164 -32.86 1.96 27.27
CA ASP A 164 -31.49 1.64 27.62
C ASP A 164 -30.87 0.57 26.70
N THR A 165 -31.65 0.04 25.76
CA THR A 165 -31.21 -0.94 24.75
C THR A 165 -31.65 -0.57 23.34
N LEU A 166 -30.71 -0.36 22.42
CA LEU A 166 -30.97 -0.17 20.99
C LEU A 166 -30.51 -1.40 20.20
N ASN A 167 -31.38 -1.99 19.39
CA ASN A 167 -31.04 -3.05 18.45
C ASN A 167 -30.99 -2.46 17.04
N VAL A 168 -29.85 -2.55 16.38
CA VAL A 168 -29.63 -2.12 15.00
C VAL A 168 -29.40 -3.36 14.13
N THR A 169 -30.20 -3.52 13.09
CA THR A 169 -30.06 -4.60 12.10
C THR A 169 -29.72 -4.02 10.74
N ALA A 170 -28.56 -4.37 10.18
CA ALA A 170 -28.16 -3.96 8.83
C ALA A 170 -28.56 -5.01 7.79
N SER A 171 -29.54 -4.67 6.94
CA SER A 171 -29.95 -5.51 5.79
C SER A 171 -29.45 -4.99 4.45
N GLY A 172 -28.90 -3.78 4.41
CA GLY A 172 -28.11 -3.24 3.30
C GLY A 172 -27.05 -2.27 3.79
N LYS A 173 -25.99 -2.08 3.00
CA LYS A 173 -24.83 -1.26 3.38
C LYS A 173 -25.27 0.13 3.86
N SER A 174 -24.94 0.52 5.09
CA SER A 174 -25.46 1.73 5.72
C SER A 174 -24.41 2.45 6.58
N TYR A 175 -24.63 3.74 6.79
CA TYR A 175 -23.80 4.70 7.52
C TYR A 175 -24.70 5.52 8.44
N ILE A 176 -24.58 5.30 9.76
CA ILE A 176 -25.41 5.95 10.76
C ILE A 176 -24.55 6.52 11.89
N GLU A 177 -25.06 7.56 12.53
CA GLU A 177 -24.57 8.06 13.81
C GLU A 177 -25.65 7.76 14.87
N VAL A 178 -25.27 7.34 16.07
CA VAL A 178 -26.24 7.05 17.16
C VAL A 178 -26.11 8.11 18.26
N ALA A 179 -27.01 9.09 18.24
CA ALA A 179 -27.03 10.15 19.23
C ALA A 179 -27.94 9.80 20.43
N ASP A 180 -27.37 9.77 21.63
CA ASP A 180 -28.10 9.66 22.89
C ASP A 180 -28.25 11.04 23.57
N THR A 181 -29.27 11.79 23.19
CA THR A 181 -29.53 13.11 23.80
C THR A 181 -30.15 13.03 25.20
N ALA A 182 -30.68 11.87 25.61
CA ALA A 182 -31.30 11.67 26.92
C ALA A 182 -30.35 11.06 27.97
N GLY A 183 -29.22 10.48 27.55
CA GLY A 183 -28.18 9.89 28.40
C GLY A 183 -28.62 8.61 29.12
N THR A 184 -29.58 7.85 28.56
CA THR A 184 -30.10 6.62 29.17
C THR A 184 -29.65 5.34 28.49
N LEU A 185 -29.02 5.44 27.32
CA LEU A 185 -28.56 4.29 26.55
C LEU A 185 -27.47 3.55 27.31
N LYS A 186 -27.59 2.22 27.39
CA LYS A 186 -26.57 1.36 28.01
C LYS A 186 -26.07 0.29 27.06
N THR A 187 -26.96 -0.25 26.25
CA THR A 187 -26.69 -1.40 25.37
C THR A 187 -27.02 -1.04 23.92
N VAL A 188 -26.09 -1.32 23.02
CA VAL A 188 -26.34 -1.30 21.58
C VAL A 188 -26.00 -2.68 21.00
N ASN A 189 -26.98 -3.33 20.39
CA ASN A 189 -26.79 -4.60 19.69
C ASN A 189 -26.76 -4.33 18.19
N ILE A 190 -25.68 -4.70 17.52
CA ILE A 190 -25.49 -4.55 16.08
C ILE A 190 -25.57 -5.94 15.45
N SER A 191 -26.46 -6.13 14.49
CA SER A 191 -26.72 -7.41 13.83
C SER A 191 -27.04 -7.21 12.35
N GLY A 192 -27.29 -8.30 11.63
CA GLY A 192 -27.64 -8.27 10.22
C GLY A 192 -26.63 -8.99 9.35
N SER A 193 -26.67 -8.70 8.05
CA SER A 193 -25.84 -9.38 7.05
C SER A 193 -25.14 -8.45 6.08
N ALA A 194 -25.22 -7.13 6.30
CA ALA A 194 -24.64 -6.12 5.41
C ALA A 194 -23.65 -5.24 6.18
N ASP A 195 -22.73 -4.61 5.45
CA ASP A 195 -21.75 -3.70 6.04
C ASP A 195 -22.45 -2.53 6.76
N LEU A 196 -22.00 -2.22 7.98
CA LEU A 196 -22.54 -1.12 8.75
C LEU A 196 -21.43 -0.25 9.31
N THR A 197 -21.52 1.06 9.07
CA THR A 197 -20.72 2.06 9.80
C THR A 197 -21.61 2.72 10.84
N VAL A 198 -21.16 2.71 12.10
CA VAL A 198 -21.82 3.35 13.25
C VAL A 198 -20.83 4.31 13.91
N THR A 199 -21.10 5.60 13.79
CA THR A 199 -20.30 6.68 14.41
C THR A 199 -20.92 7.14 15.73
N ASP A 200 -20.06 7.67 16.60
CA ASP A 200 -20.38 8.35 17.86
C ASP A 200 -21.47 7.67 18.70
N VAL A 201 -21.33 6.36 18.97
CA VAL A 201 -22.23 5.65 19.88
C VAL A 201 -22.05 6.16 21.31
N ALA A 202 -22.74 7.25 21.62
CA ALA A 202 -22.66 7.96 22.89
C ALA A 202 -23.35 7.16 24.00
N ASP A 203 -22.83 7.31 25.22
CA ASP A 203 -23.34 6.79 26.49
C ASP A 203 -23.48 5.26 26.65
N ALA A 204 -23.46 4.49 25.55
CA ALA A 204 -23.55 3.03 25.60
C ALA A 204 -22.33 2.40 26.28
N THR A 205 -22.57 1.79 27.44
CA THR A 205 -21.57 1.03 28.19
C THR A 205 -21.34 -0.38 27.67
N THR A 206 -22.23 -0.90 26.81
CA THR A 206 -22.14 -2.24 26.23
C THR A 206 -22.53 -2.17 24.75
N ILE A 207 -21.66 -2.67 23.88
CA ILE A 207 -21.90 -2.76 22.45
C ILE A 207 -21.60 -4.20 22.02
N ALA A 208 -22.59 -4.91 21.50
CA ALA A 208 -22.45 -6.28 21.04
C ALA A 208 -22.68 -6.37 19.53
N ILE A 209 -21.69 -6.86 18.80
CA ILE A 209 -21.73 -7.03 17.35
C ILE A 209 -21.92 -8.51 17.06
N THR A 210 -22.94 -8.80 16.28
CA THR A 210 -23.28 -10.13 15.73
C THR A 210 -23.59 -10.05 14.24
N ASN A 211 -23.31 -8.88 13.64
CA ASN A 211 -23.47 -8.63 12.22
C ASN A 211 -22.52 -9.52 11.44
N THR A 212 -23.00 -10.17 10.39
CA THR A 212 -22.16 -11.01 9.54
C THR A 212 -21.58 -10.23 8.34
N GLY A 213 -22.00 -8.97 8.16
CA GLY A 213 -21.29 -8.00 7.32
C GLY A 213 -20.23 -7.24 8.12
N LYS A 214 -19.33 -6.51 7.44
CA LYS A 214 -18.27 -5.77 8.14
C LYS A 214 -18.86 -4.66 8.99
N THR A 215 -18.40 -4.51 10.22
CA THR A 215 -18.86 -3.42 11.10
C THR A 215 -17.73 -2.45 11.40
N ALA A 216 -17.90 -1.18 11.03
CA ALA A 216 -17.03 -0.08 11.46
C ALA A 216 -17.73 0.68 12.60
N LEU A 217 -17.15 0.68 13.79
CA LEU A 217 -17.70 1.27 15.00
C LEU A 217 -16.75 2.34 15.53
N SER A 218 -17.25 3.52 15.88
CA SER A 218 -16.51 4.53 16.65
C SER A 218 -17.22 4.85 17.95
N THR A 219 -16.47 4.87 19.05
CA THR A 219 -16.98 5.29 20.37
C THR A 219 -15.89 6.02 21.17
N GLY A 220 -16.32 6.95 22.01
CA GLY A 220 -15.49 7.65 23.00
C GLY A 220 -15.99 7.46 24.44
N VAL A 221 -16.90 6.50 24.66
CA VAL A 221 -17.57 6.30 25.95
C VAL A 221 -16.61 5.64 26.94
N ALA A 222 -16.45 6.24 28.12
CA ALA A 222 -15.67 5.65 29.20
C ALA A 222 -16.33 4.36 29.71
N LYS A 223 -15.52 3.34 30.03
CA LYS A 223 -15.93 2.02 30.55
C LYS A 223 -16.83 1.22 29.61
N VAL A 224 -16.84 1.55 28.32
CA VAL A 224 -17.54 0.76 27.32
C VAL A 224 -16.94 -0.64 27.22
N SER A 225 -17.81 -1.64 27.06
CA SER A 225 -17.45 -3.01 26.70
C SER A 225 -17.96 -3.29 25.30
N VAL A 226 -17.05 -3.56 24.37
CA VAL A 226 -17.36 -3.95 22.99
C VAL A 226 -17.04 -5.44 22.80
N THR A 227 -17.97 -6.18 22.22
CA THR A 227 -17.75 -7.57 21.80
C THR A 227 -18.06 -7.67 20.32
N GLY A 228 -17.05 -8.05 19.53
CA GLY A 228 -17.16 -8.23 18.09
C GLY A 228 -17.76 -9.59 17.69
N GLY A 229 -17.98 -9.74 16.39
CA GLY A 229 -18.75 -10.80 15.77
C GLY A 229 -17.88 -11.88 15.12
N ASP A 230 -18.31 -12.38 13.96
CA ASP A 230 -17.55 -13.36 13.15
C ASP A 230 -16.98 -12.71 11.86
N ALA A 231 -17.27 -11.43 11.61
CA ALA A 231 -16.87 -10.70 10.40
C ALA A 231 -15.65 -9.83 10.70
N ALA A 232 -15.07 -9.20 9.67
CA ALA A 232 -13.96 -8.27 9.88
C ALA A 232 -14.49 -6.93 10.43
N GLU A 233 -14.28 -6.70 11.72
CA GLU A 233 -14.65 -5.49 12.43
C GLU A 233 -13.55 -4.41 12.36
N THR A 234 -13.95 -3.15 12.40
CA THR A 234 -13.05 -2.02 12.70
C THR A 234 -13.63 -1.24 13.87
N ILE A 235 -13.00 -1.35 15.04
CA ILE A 235 -13.48 -0.72 16.27
C ILE A 235 -12.51 0.39 16.68
N THR A 236 -12.98 1.63 16.64
CA THR A 236 -12.19 2.82 16.96
C THR A 236 -12.58 3.40 18.32
N PHE A 237 -11.60 3.47 19.22
CA PHE A 237 -11.69 4.19 20.47
C PHE A 237 -10.99 5.53 20.33
N THR A 238 -11.75 6.62 20.47
CA THR A 238 -11.17 7.97 20.44
C THR A 238 -10.94 8.48 21.85
N TYR A 239 -9.69 8.77 22.22
CA TYR A 239 -9.38 9.49 23.46
C TYR A 239 -9.79 10.95 23.34
N ALA A 240 -10.61 11.43 24.27
CA ALA A 240 -10.84 12.85 24.50
C ALA A 240 -10.18 13.22 25.82
N ASP A 241 -9.02 13.89 25.77
CA ASP A 241 -8.37 14.43 26.98
C ASP A 241 -9.21 15.57 27.56
N THR A 242 -10.23 15.24 28.34
CA THR A 242 -10.99 16.21 29.10
C THR A 242 -10.40 16.24 30.50
N ALA A 243 -9.57 17.25 30.78
CA ALA A 243 -8.90 17.43 32.07
C ALA A 243 -9.88 17.24 33.25
N GLY A 244 -9.70 16.17 34.02
CA GLY A 244 -10.48 15.87 35.22
C GLY A 244 -11.41 14.66 35.17
N ASN A 245 -11.54 13.95 34.05
CA ASN A 245 -12.26 12.67 34.02
C ASN A 245 -11.32 11.51 34.40
N ALA A 246 -11.46 10.98 35.61
CA ALA A 246 -10.65 9.86 36.11
C ALA A 246 -10.92 8.54 35.37
N ASP A 247 -12.08 8.42 34.72
CA ASP A 247 -12.54 7.22 34.02
C ASP A 247 -12.14 7.20 32.53
N ASN A 248 -11.58 8.29 32.00
CA ASN A 248 -11.08 8.33 30.62
C ASN A 248 -9.96 7.30 30.46
N GLY A 249 -10.10 6.44 29.43
CA GLY A 249 -9.14 5.38 29.13
C GLY A 249 -9.39 4.03 29.82
N GLU A 250 -10.54 3.83 30.47
CA GLU A 250 -11.03 2.49 30.84
C GLU A 250 -11.98 1.96 29.75
N PHE A 251 -11.75 0.75 29.24
CA PHE A 251 -12.64 0.08 28.28
C PHE A 251 -12.29 -1.40 28.13
N THR A 252 -13.19 -2.17 27.53
CA THR A 252 -12.94 -3.56 27.14
C THR A 252 -13.35 -3.75 25.69
N VAL A 253 -12.50 -4.41 24.90
CA VAL A 253 -12.78 -4.81 23.53
C VAL A 253 -12.21 -6.20 23.23
N ASN A 254 -13.01 -6.99 22.53
CA ASN A 254 -12.61 -8.23 21.88
C ASN A 254 -13.22 -8.18 20.46
N GLY A 255 -12.40 -8.31 19.41
CA GLY A 255 -12.84 -8.28 18.01
C GLY A 255 -13.68 -9.49 17.60
N GLY A 256 -13.54 -10.62 18.29
CA GLY A 256 -14.38 -11.79 18.07
C GLY A 256 -13.66 -12.80 17.18
N LYS A 257 -14.26 -13.19 16.06
CA LYS A 257 -13.56 -13.90 14.99
C LYS A 257 -13.54 -13.01 13.75
N GLY A 258 -12.58 -13.25 12.88
CA GLY A 258 -12.41 -12.47 11.66
C GLY A 258 -11.08 -11.74 11.70
N ASP A 259 -10.72 -11.07 10.61
CA ASP A 259 -9.50 -10.25 10.61
C ASP A 259 -9.86 -8.84 11.08
N ASP A 260 -9.80 -8.62 12.40
CA ASP A 260 -10.33 -7.43 13.04
C ASP A 260 -9.28 -6.31 13.14
N THR A 261 -9.75 -5.07 13.23
CA THR A 261 -8.89 -3.90 13.46
C THR A 261 -9.36 -3.13 14.68
N ILE A 262 -8.53 -3.10 15.72
CA ILE A 262 -8.76 -2.28 16.91
C ILE A 262 -7.89 -1.03 16.82
N VAL A 263 -8.55 0.14 16.76
CA VAL A 263 -7.87 1.44 16.64
C VAL A 263 -7.95 2.18 17.97
N ILE A 264 -6.78 2.44 18.57
CA ILE A 264 -6.63 3.24 19.79
C ILE A 264 -6.17 4.64 19.37
N LYS A 265 -7.14 5.51 19.08
CA LYS A 265 -6.91 6.81 18.42
C LYS A 265 -6.67 7.92 19.44
N ASN A 266 -5.66 8.75 19.17
CA ASN A 266 -5.22 9.89 20.00
C ASN A 266 -4.67 9.54 21.39
N TYR A 267 -4.37 8.27 21.66
CA TYR A 267 -3.61 7.89 22.85
C TYR A 267 -2.12 8.09 22.55
N THR A 268 -1.43 8.83 23.43
CA THR A 268 -0.01 9.20 23.21
C THR A 268 0.87 8.86 24.41
N ASP A 269 0.29 8.63 25.59
CA ASP A 269 0.99 8.25 26.81
C ASP A 269 0.46 6.90 27.33
N ARG A 270 1.35 6.02 27.81
CA ARG A 270 0.95 4.74 28.44
C ARG A 270 -0.09 4.90 29.56
N GLY A 271 -0.11 6.05 30.24
CA GLY A 271 -1.01 6.39 31.36
C GLY A 271 -2.43 6.71 30.90
N ASP A 272 -2.62 6.93 29.60
CA ASP A 272 -3.93 7.01 28.97
C ASP A 272 -4.61 5.63 29.01
N LEU A 273 -3.85 4.52 29.02
CA LEU A 273 -4.33 3.17 29.28
C LEU A 273 -4.26 2.86 30.78
N LYS A 274 -5.41 2.79 31.46
CA LYS A 274 -5.47 2.56 32.90
C LYS A 274 -5.10 1.12 33.27
N ASP A 275 -4.14 0.98 34.19
CA ASP A 275 -3.68 -0.31 34.71
C ASP A 275 -4.86 -1.12 35.27
N ASP A 276 -4.96 -2.39 34.86
CA ASP A 276 -5.95 -3.38 35.32
C ASP A 276 -7.42 -2.97 35.05
N LYS A 277 -7.63 -2.00 34.15
CA LYS A 277 -8.96 -1.46 33.76
C LYS A 277 -9.21 -1.43 32.25
N VAL A 278 -8.20 -1.82 31.47
CA VAL A 278 -8.28 -1.95 30.03
C VAL A 278 -8.21 -3.42 29.66
N THR A 279 -8.93 -3.81 28.61
CA THR A 279 -8.73 -5.10 27.94
C THR A 279 -8.89 -4.89 26.45
N ILE A 280 -7.87 -5.27 25.68
CA ILE A 280 -7.79 -5.10 24.24
C ILE A 280 -7.37 -6.45 23.66
N SER A 281 -8.24 -7.07 22.88
CA SER A 281 -8.03 -8.38 22.27
C SER A 281 -8.52 -8.34 20.83
N GLY A 282 -7.73 -8.90 19.92
CA GLY A 282 -8.13 -9.14 18.53
C GLY A 282 -9.20 -10.23 18.51
N GLY A 283 -8.85 -11.41 19.01
CA GLY A 283 -9.74 -12.57 19.02
C GLY A 283 -9.15 -13.70 18.19
N ASP A 284 -10.00 -14.39 17.43
CA ASP A 284 -9.58 -15.44 16.49
C ASP A 284 -9.47 -14.84 15.07
N GLY A 285 -8.27 -14.77 14.50
CA GLY A 285 -8.08 -14.28 13.13
C GLY A 285 -6.69 -13.74 12.90
N ASN A 286 -6.51 -12.92 11.86
CA ASN A 286 -5.30 -12.10 11.73
C ASN A 286 -5.64 -10.66 12.12
N ASP A 287 -5.43 -10.34 13.38
CA ASP A 287 -5.94 -9.10 13.94
C ASP A 287 -4.90 -7.98 13.88
N THR A 288 -5.40 -6.75 13.73
CA THR A 288 -4.60 -5.53 13.66
C THR A 288 -4.84 -4.64 14.87
N LEU A 289 -3.77 -4.36 15.62
CA LEU A 289 -3.76 -3.30 16.62
C LEU A 289 -3.19 -2.03 16.00
N SER A 290 -3.99 -0.97 15.91
CA SER A 290 -3.57 0.33 15.38
C SER A 290 -3.40 1.35 16.50
N MET A 291 -2.20 1.92 16.62
CA MET A 291 -1.88 2.96 17.61
C MET A 291 -0.84 3.95 17.08
N THR A 292 -0.60 5.05 17.79
CA THR A 292 0.47 5.99 17.43
C THR A 292 1.85 5.38 17.67
N SER A 293 2.84 5.81 16.88
CA SER A 293 4.23 5.40 17.05
C SER A 293 4.80 5.80 18.41
N GLU A 294 4.33 6.90 18.98
CA GLU A 294 4.70 7.43 20.28
C GLU A 294 4.17 6.52 21.39
N LEU A 295 2.90 6.09 21.33
CA LEU A 295 2.35 5.15 22.30
C LEU A 295 3.05 3.79 22.21
N ALA A 296 3.30 3.28 20.99
CA ALA A 296 4.02 2.02 20.80
C ALA A 296 5.43 2.08 21.41
N ALA A 297 6.15 3.19 21.18
CA ALA A 297 7.48 3.41 21.75
C ALA A 297 7.45 3.57 23.27
N ASP A 298 6.46 4.28 23.79
CA ASP A 298 6.26 4.43 25.22
C ASP A 298 6.01 3.02 25.81
N LEU A 299 4.97 2.29 25.38
CA LEU A 299 4.65 0.94 25.86
C LEU A 299 5.84 -0.03 25.84
N SER A 300 6.69 0.04 24.82
CA SER A 300 7.92 -0.77 24.69
C SER A 300 8.93 -0.55 25.83
N GLY A 301 8.89 0.62 26.49
CA GLY A 301 9.72 0.93 27.66
C GLY A 301 9.25 0.30 28.98
N LEU A 302 8.15 -0.46 29.00
CA LEU A 302 7.67 -1.14 30.20
C LEU A 302 8.40 -2.45 30.48
N THR A 303 8.39 -2.84 31.75
CA THR A 303 8.61 -4.26 32.10
C THR A 303 7.41 -5.10 31.66
N ALA A 304 7.62 -6.38 31.34
CA ALA A 304 6.53 -7.30 30.97
C ALA A 304 5.37 -7.31 31.98
N SER A 305 5.66 -7.25 33.29
CA SER A 305 4.64 -7.19 34.34
C SER A 305 3.86 -5.87 34.38
N ALA A 306 4.46 -4.75 33.97
CA ALA A 306 3.77 -3.47 33.87
C ALA A 306 2.96 -3.38 32.56
N TYR A 307 3.49 -3.93 31.47
CA TYR A 307 2.78 -4.02 30.20
C TYR A 307 1.52 -4.89 30.32
N ALA A 308 1.59 -6.03 31.00
CA ALA A 308 0.43 -6.90 31.23
C ALA A 308 -0.76 -6.18 31.88
N LYS A 309 -0.51 -5.13 32.69
CA LYS A 309 -1.59 -4.32 33.30
C LYS A 309 -2.28 -3.40 32.31
N LYS A 310 -1.68 -3.12 31.15
CA LYS A 310 -2.31 -2.35 30.08
C LYS A 310 -3.39 -3.13 29.34
N GLY A 311 -3.47 -4.45 29.60
CA GLY A 311 -4.58 -5.29 29.14
C GLY A 311 -4.58 -5.57 27.64
N ILE A 312 -3.49 -5.27 26.93
CA ILE A 312 -3.32 -5.64 25.53
C ILE A 312 -2.95 -7.13 25.50
N ALA A 313 -3.81 -7.93 24.87
CA ALA A 313 -3.59 -9.35 24.69
C ALA A 313 -2.51 -9.62 23.64
N ASN A 314 -1.82 -10.74 23.78
CA ASN A 314 -0.86 -11.23 22.78
C ASN A 314 -1.59 -12.13 21.78
N ASP A 315 -2.56 -11.55 21.08
CA ASP A 315 -3.42 -12.18 20.07
C ASP A 315 -3.54 -11.33 18.79
N PHE A 316 -2.66 -10.34 18.61
CA PHE A 316 -2.57 -9.54 17.40
C PHE A 316 -1.41 -10.02 16.52
N GLU A 317 -1.65 -10.13 15.22
CA GLU A 317 -0.66 -10.52 14.21
C GLU A 317 -0.05 -9.30 13.53
N THR A 318 -0.77 -8.18 13.49
CA THR A 318 -0.32 -6.92 12.88
C THR A 318 -0.34 -5.77 13.89
N LEU A 319 0.81 -5.08 14.01
CA LEU A 319 0.88 -3.77 14.66
C LEU A 319 0.92 -2.68 13.60
N LYS A 320 -0.07 -1.80 13.59
CA LYS A 320 -0.15 -0.66 12.68
C LYS A 320 0.18 0.65 13.40
N LEU A 321 1.15 1.38 12.89
CA LEU A 321 1.48 2.72 13.38
C LEU A 321 0.67 3.77 12.62
N SER A 322 -0.29 4.39 13.30
CA SER A 322 -1.31 5.23 12.67
C SER A 322 -0.83 6.62 12.24
N ASN A 323 0.43 6.96 12.49
CA ASN A 323 1.02 8.25 12.17
C ASN A 323 2.42 8.08 11.60
N ASN A 324 2.88 9.12 10.91
CA ASN A 324 4.26 9.21 10.50
C ASN A 324 5.12 9.34 11.76
N ALA A 325 6.10 8.46 11.93
CA ALA A 325 6.87 8.36 13.17
C ALA A 325 7.64 9.65 13.47
N SER A 326 7.06 10.50 14.31
CA SER A 326 7.40 11.93 14.42
C SER A 326 8.52 12.25 15.42
N ALA A 327 9.08 11.21 16.04
CA ALA A 327 10.24 11.28 16.92
C ALA A 327 11.02 9.97 16.85
N ASN A 328 12.27 9.97 17.35
CA ASN A 328 13.01 8.73 17.50
C ASN A 328 12.32 7.84 18.54
N GLY A 329 12.08 6.58 18.21
CA GLY A 329 11.38 5.64 19.08
C GLY A 329 11.88 4.20 18.89
N THR A 330 11.62 3.37 19.89
CA THR A 330 11.86 1.93 19.83
C THR A 330 10.55 1.19 20.02
N VAL A 331 10.15 0.42 19.03
CA VAL A 331 9.03 -0.53 19.10
C VAL A 331 9.62 -1.89 19.41
N ASP A 332 9.28 -2.48 20.56
CA ASP A 332 9.83 -3.76 21.01
C ASP A 332 8.74 -4.82 21.14
N LEU A 333 8.69 -5.72 20.15
CA LEU A 333 7.71 -6.80 20.09
C LEU A 333 7.94 -7.88 21.15
N SER A 334 9.12 -7.92 21.79
CA SER A 334 9.31 -8.77 22.98
C SER A 334 8.49 -8.30 24.19
N ILE A 335 8.06 -7.04 24.19
CA ILE A 335 7.13 -6.45 25.16
C ILE A 335 5.71 -6.38 24.58
N LEU A 336 5.55 -5.82 23.37
CA LEU A 336 4.23 -5.55 22.80
C LEU A 336 3.47 -6.81 22.37
N GLY A 337 4.18 -7.90 22.05
CA GLY A 337 3.54 -9.16 21.68
C GLY A 337 4.37 -9.94 20.67
N SER A 338 4.68 -11.20 21.01
CA SER A 338 5.46 -12.08 20.13
C SER A 338 4.63 -12.68 18.98
N ASN A 339 3.31 -12.54 19.00
CA ASN A 339 2.45 -12.99 17.89
C ASN A 339 2.45 -12.00 16.72
N ILE A 340 2.92 -10.76 16.95
CA ILE A 340 3.00 -9.75 15.91
C ILE A 340 4.07 -10.19 14.91
N THR A 341 3.62 -10.55 13.70
CA THR A 341 4.47 -10.96 12.57
C THR A 341 4.59 -9.86 11.52
N LYS A 342 3.73 -8.84 11.57
CA LYS A 342 3.75 -7.68 10.67
C LYS A 342 3.74 -6.37 11.44
N VAL A 343 4.62 -5.44 11.07
CA VAL A 343 4.58 -4.04 11.53
C VAL A 343 4.36 -3.12 10.33
N ASP A 344 3.25 -2.39 10.35
CA ASP A 344 2.81 -1.48 9.30
C ASP A 344 3.17 -0.02 9.65
N TYR A 345 4.05 0.58 8.85
CA TYR A 345 4.43 1.99 8.85
C TYR A 345 3.78 2.74 7.67
N ASN A 346 2.49 2.49 7.38
CA ASN A 346 1.79 3.03 6.21
C ASN A 346 1.87 4.56 6.05
N GLN A 347 2.01 5.31 7.14
CA GLN A 347 2.13 6.77 7.09
C GLN A 347 3.57 7.27 6.85
N GLY A 348 4.55 6.36 6.75
CA GLY A 348 5.97 6.67 6.59
C GLY A 348 6.72 6.80 7.92
N ILE A 349 8.01 7.12 7.81
CA ILE A 349 8.90 7.42 8.94
C ILE A 349 9.49 8.83 8.77
N ASP A 350 9.45 9.68 9.80
CA ASP A 350 10.06 11.01 9.77
C ASP A 350 11.40 11.06 10.50
N TYR A 351 11.54 10.23 11.52
CA TYR A 351 12.71 10.09 12.38
C TYR A 351 13.19 8.63 12.44
N THR A 352 14.33 8.40 13.08
CA THR A 352 14.91 7.05 13.16
C THR A 352 14.07 6.19 14.10
N GLN A 353 13.58 5.07 13.58
CA GLN A 353 12.81 4.08 14.33
C GLN A 353 13.62 2.82 14.51
N THR A 354 13.56 2.22 15.70
CA THR A 354 14.12 0.89 15.98
C THR A 354 12.98 -0.09 16.22
N LEU A 355 12.96 -1.19 15.48
CA LEU A 355 12.05 -2.30 15.68
C LEU A 355 12.83 -3.50 16.24
N ASN A 356 12.48 -3.94 17.44
CA ASN A 356 13.08 -5.08 18.11
C ASN A 356 12.10 -6.25 18.20
N GLY A 357 12.62 -7.47 18.16
CA GLY A 357 11.88 -8.67 18.55
C GLY A 357 10.95 -9.23 17.47
N LEU A 358 10.97 -8.66 16.26
CA LEU A 358 10.30 -9.24 15.09
C LEU A 358 10.89 -10.62 14.81
N ALA A 359 10.06 -11.66 14.73
CA ALA A 359 10.53 -13.02 14.43
C ALA A 359 11.15 -13.08 13.02
N SER A 360 12.00 -14.09 12.78
CA SER A 360 12.39 -14.44 11.40
C SER A 360 11.14 -14.72 10.56
N ASP A 361 11.20 -14.36 9.28
CA ASP A 361 10.07 -14.30 8.35
C ASP A 361 9.02 -13.21 8.67
N GLY A 362 9.28 -12.37 9.68
CA GLY A 362 8.46 -11.21 9.97
C GLY A 362 8.53 -10.13 8.89
N THR A 363 7.46 -9.35 8.78
CA THR A 363 7.28 -8.34 7.73
C THR A 363 7.25 -6.93 8.30
N VAL A 364 7.93 -6.02 7.62
CA VAL A 364 7.74 -4.58 7.78
C VAL A 364 7.18 -4.00 6.50
N GLU A 365 6.09 -3.27 6.60
CA GLU A 365 5.43 -2.62 5.48
C GLU A 365 5.59 -1.10 5.57
N LEU A 366 5.95 -0.46 4.46
CA LEU A 366 6.01 0.99 4.32
C LEU A 366 5.21 1.41 3.08
N SER A 367 4.18 2.23 3.31
CA SER A 367 3.35 2.81 2.24
C SER A 367 3.53 4.33 2.10
N GLY A 368 4.10 4.98 3.11
CA GLY A 368 4.32 6.43 3.11
C GLY A 368 5.76 6.78 2.76
N ALA A 369 5.94 7.91 2.06
CA ALA A 369 7.27 8.48 1.85
C ALA A 369 7.90 8.89 3.19
N LYS A 370 9.24 8.87 3.24
CA LYS A 370 10.02 9.37 4.36
C LYS A 370 9.80 10.86 4.61
N GLY A 371 10.05 11.26 5.84
CA GLY A 371 10.18 12.65 6.24
C GLY A 371 11.45 13.35 5.80
N THR A 372 11.55 14.61 6.20
CA THR A 372 12.67 15.49 5.88
C THR A 372 13.94 15.22 6.68
N ASN A 373 13.89 14.45 7.78
CA ASN A 373 15.03 14.28 8.69
C ASN A 373 15.98 13.12 8.33
N SER A 374 15.95 12.62 7.09
CA SER A 374 16.78 11.48 6.64
C SER A 374 16.68 10.26 7.58
N PRO A 375 15.46 9.73 7.79
CA PRO A 375 15.22 8.66 8.76
C PRO A 375 15.84 7.32 8.36
N SER A 376 16.07 6.48 9.36
CA SER A 376 16.38 5.07 9.18
C SER A 376 15.44 4.20 10.00
N LEU A 377 14.93 3.13 9.40
CA LEU A 377 14.25 2.04 10.10
C LEU A 377 15.27 0.95 10.40
N ILE A 378 15.61 0.78 11.68
CA ILE A 378 16.54 -0.25 12.15
C ILE A 378 15.71 -1.46 12.59
N VAL A 379 15.87 -2.59 11.90
CA VAL A 379 15.12 -3.82 12.22
C VAL A 379 16.05 -4.85 12.83
N ASN A 380 15.83 -5.14 14.10
CA ASN A 380 16.54 -6.16 14.86
C ASN A 380 15.65 -7.40 14.95
N VAL A 381 15.78 -8.28 13.94
CA VAL A 381 15.12 -9.59 13.94
C VAL A 381 15.58 -10.39 15.16
N LYS A 382 14.62 -11.00 15.84
CA LYS A 382 14.80 -11.74 17.07
C LYS A 382 15.83 -12.85 16.88
N ASP A 383 16.80 -12.89 17.78
CA ASP A 383 17.87 -13.90 17.83
C ASP A 383 18.79 -13.96 16.58
N ALA A 384 18.62 -13.09 15.58
CA ALA A 384 19.43 -13.11 14.35
C ALA A 384 20.93 -12.83 14.59
N ALA A 385 21.28 -12.11 15.67
CA ALA A 385 22.66 -11.87 16.05
C ALA A 385 23.28 -13.03 16.88
N VAL A 386 22.52 -14.07 17.21
CA VAL A 386 22.97 -15.19 18.05
C VAL A 386 23.81 -16.16 17.23
N ALA A 387 25.00 -16.51 17.72
CA ALA A 387 25.88 -17.45 17.03
C ALA A 387 25.20 -18.80 16.76
N GLY A 388 25.21 -19.23 15.50
CA GLY A 388 24.60 -20.48 15.05
C GLY A 388 23.18 -20.32 14.47
N HIS A 389 22.59 -19.14 14.57
CA HIS A 389 21.41 -18.74 13.81
C HIS A 389 21.94 -18.14 12.49
N ASN A 390 21.65 -18.81 11.37
CA ASN A 390 22.25 -18.50 10.06
C ASN A 390 21.25 -18.67 8.91
N SER A 391 19.98 -18.48 9.21
CA SER A 391 18.86 -18.62 8.26
C SER A 391 17.77 -17.60 8.54
N ASP A 392 18.10 -16.47 9.17
CA ASP A 392 17.13 -15.46 9.55
C ASP A 392 16.70 -14.65 8.33
N VAL A 393 15.40 -14.36 8.25
CA VAL A 393 14.76 -13.71 7.12
C VAL A 393 14.04 -12.45 7.59
N LEU A 394 14.21 -11.35 6.85
CA LEU A 394 13.40 -10.14 6.97
C LEU A 394 12.60 -9.93 5.69
N ASN A 395 11.29 -9.74 5.81
CA ASN A 395 10.43 -9.35 4.70
C ASN A 395 10.14 -7.84 4.76
N ILE A 396 10.30 -7.15 3.64
CA ILE A 396 10.05 -5.72 3.48
C ILE A 396 9.03 -5.53 2.35
N VAL A 397 7.94 -4.80 2.63
CA VAL A 397 6.95 -4.40 1.63
C VAL A 397 7.01 -2.90 1.43
N LEU A 398 7.14 -2.45 0.18
CA LEU A 398 7.16 -1.05 -0.24
C LEU A 398 5.99 -0.82 -1.21
N ASN A 399 4.87 -0.30 -0.72
CA ASN A 399 3.60 -0.27 -1.47
C ASN A 399 2.92 1.11 -1.49
N GLY A 400 3.70 2.19 -1.47
CA GLY A 400 3.20 3.56 -1.55
C GLY A 400 3.12 4.14 -2.96
N LEU A 401 3.65 3.45 -3.98
CA LEU A 401 3.78 4.04 -5.31
C LEU A 401 2.42 4.20 -5.98
N THR A 402 2.05 5.43 -6.30
CA THR A 402 0.84 5.75 -7.08
C THR A 402 1.21 6.28 -8.46
N GLY A 403 0.31 6.08 -9.43
CA GLY A 403 0.38 6.79 -10.71
C GLY A 403 0.20 8.29 -10.49
N GLY A 404 0.80 9.12 -11.35
CA GLY A 404 0.63 10.56 -11.27
C GLY A 404 -0.84 10.97 -11.41
N SER A 405 -1.32 11.88 -10.56
CA SER A 405 -2.70 12.42 -10.64
C SER A 405 -2.99 13.13 -11.98
N THR A 406 -1.95 13.47 -12.74
CA THR A 406 -2.04 13.97 -14.12
C THR A 406 -1.22 13.05 -15.04
N SER A 407 -1.81 12.69 -16.19
CA SER A 407 -1.15 11.88 -17.22
C SER A 407 0.25 12.41 -17.54
N GLY A 408 1.26 11.55 -17.42
CA GLY A 408 2.67 11.90 -17.68
C GLY A 408 3.49 12.36 -16.47
N THR A 409 2.90 12.46 -15.26
CA THR A 409 3.67 12.85 -14.07
C THR A 409 4.41 11.66 -13.47
N VAL A 410 5.73 11.76 -13.37
CA VAL A 410 6.58 10.80 -12.65
C VAL A 410 6.40 11.00 -11.15
N ASN A 411 6.00 9.94 -10.45
CA ASN A 411 5.93 9.89 -8.99
C ASN A 411 7.03 8.99 -8.44
N THR A 412 7.64 9.41 -7.34
CA THR A 412 8.71 8.69 -6.66
C THR A 412 8.39 8.65 -5.18
N VAL A 413 8.43 7.45 -4.60
CA VAL A 413 8.25 7.26 -3.17
C VAL A 413 9.58 6.80 -2.58
N ASP A 414 10.19 7.67 -1.78
CA ASP A 414 11.45 7.39 -1.10
C ASP A 414 11.15 7.03 0.36
N TYR A 415 11.45 5.80 0.76
CA TYR A 415 11.15 5.27 2.09
C TYR A 415 12.28 5.47 3.10
N GLY A 416 13.37 6.11 2.69
CA GLY A 416 14.53 6.36 3.55
C GLY A 416 15.47 5.16 3.61
N SER A 417 16.18 5.04 4.73
CA SER A 417 17.11 3.94 4.96
C SER A 417 16.43 2.82 5.76
N ILE A 418 16.71 1.58 5.41
CA ILE A 418 16.37 0.40 6.19
C ILE A 418 17.67 -0.32 6.56
N THR A 419 17.83 -0.65 7.83
CA THR A 419 19.00 -1.39 8.34
C THR A 419 18.57 -2.80 8.74
N ALA A 420 19.10 -3.79 8.03
CA ALA A 420 18.87 -5.21 8.25
C ALA A 420 20.21 -5.91 8.52
N ALA A 421 20.89 -5.49 9.60
CA ALA A 421 22.32 -5.78 9.76
C ALA A 421 22.65 -7.24 10.13
N SER A 422 21.70 -7.99 10.70
CA SER A 422 21.98 -9.28 11.34
C SER A 422 21.31 -10.49 10.69
N VAL A 423 20.51 -10.30 9.63
CA VAL A 423 19.81 -11.40 8.95
C VAL A 423 20.61 -11.93 7.77
N GLU A 424 20.35 -13.17 7.34
CA GLU A 424 20.98 -13.76 6.15
C GLU A 424 20.19 -13.48 4.87
N THR A 425 18.88 -13.30 4.96
CA THR A 425 18.02 -13.05 3.80
C THR A 425 17.15 -11.83 4.01
N VAL A 426 17.12 -10.96 3.00
CA VAL A 426 16.16 -9.86 2.92
C VAL A 426 15.31 -10.04 1.68
N ASN A 427 14.00 -10.19 1.87
CA ASN A 427 13.03 -10.19 0.79
C ASN A 427 12.41 -8.79 0.68
N ILE A 428 12.32 -8.24 -0.53
CA ILE A 428 11.72 -6.94 -0.81
C ILE A 428 10.59 -7.13 -1.82
N GLU A 429 9.39 -6.70 -1.47
CA GLU A 429 8.25 -6.60 -2.36
C GLU A 429 8.00 -5.12 -2.66
N SER A 430 8.39 -4.68 -3.86
CA SER A 430 8.17 -3.33 -4.35
C SER A 430 6.92 -3.32 -5.21
N THR A 431 5.83 -2.73 -4.72
CA THR A 431 4.53 -2.72 -5.41
C THR A 431 3.94 -1.33 -5.57
N VAL A 432 2.94 -1.26 -6.44
CA VAL A 432 2.01 -0.14 -6.52
C VAL A 432 1.09 -0.13 -5.30
N ASP A 433 0.67 1.05 -4.87
CA ASP A 433 -0.38 1.22 -3.85
C ASP A 433 -1.66 0.46 -4.30
N PRO A 434 -2.19 -0.47 -3.49
CA PRO A 434 -3.39 -1.24 -3.85
C PRO A 434 -4.63 -0.39 -4.14
N THR A 435 -4.66 0.85 -3.64
CA THR A 435 -5.75 1.82 -3.87
C THR A 435 -5.52 2.69 -5.10
N ASN A 436 -4.34 2.60 -5.74
CA ASN A 436 -4.02 3.36 -6.93
C ASN A 436 -4.93 2.97 -8.10
N THR A 437 -5.56 3.97 -8.71
CA THR A 437 -6.39 3.80 -9.92
C THR A 437 -5.75 4.40 -11.17
N ALA A 438 -4.62 5.11 -11.02
CA ALA A 438 -3.91 5.76 -12.12
C ALA A 438 -2.83 4.85 -12.73
N ALA A 439 -2.67 4.91 -14.06
CA ALA A 439 -1.60 4.18 -14.74
C ALA A 439 -0.22 4.72 -14.36
N LEU A 440 0.76 3.83 -14.21
CA LEU A 440 2.16 4.22 -14.08
C LEU A 440 2.71 4.74 -15.42
N VAL A 441 3.67 5.65 -15.35
CA VAL A 441 4.47 6.13 -16.48
C VAL A 441 5.95 5.78 -16.25
N SER A 442 6.74 5.80 -17.33
CA SER A 442 8.18 5.55 -17.23
C SER A 442 8.83 6.53 -16.24
N GLY A 443 9.65 6.00 -15.33
CA GLY A 443 10.31 6.75 -14.26
C GLY A 443 9.60 6.70 -12.89
N ASN A 444 8.35 6.22 -12.83
CA ASN A 444 7.71 5.93 -11.55
C ASN A 444 8.51 4.86 -10.79
N LYS A 445 8.82 5.12 -9.52
CA LYS A 445 9.66 4.20 -8.74
C LYS A 445 9.50 4.32 -7.23
N ASN A 446 9.74 3.20 -6.57
CA ASN A 446 10.06 3.10 -5.16
C ASN A 446 11.58 3.28 -4.97
N ILE A 447 11.99 3.99 -3.92
CA ILE A 447 13.40 4.17 -3.54
C ILE A 447 13.56 3.78 -2.07
N ALA A 448 14.54 2.93 -1.78
CA ALA A 448 14.94 2.64 -0.41
C ALA A 448 16.46 2.43 -0.35
N ALA A 449 17.13 3.02 0.63
CA ALA A 449 18.52 2.67 0.91
C ALA A 449 18.56 1.48 1.87
N LEU A 450 19.41 0.48 1.60
CA LEU A 450 19.49 -0.71 2.44
C LEU A 450 20.90 -0.89 3.01
N THR A 451 20.99 -1.16 4.31
CA THR A 451 22.25 -1.51 4.99
C THR A 451 22.21 -2.98 5.41
N ILE A 452 23.13 -3.79 4.86
CA ILE A 452 23.03 -5.27 4.79
C ILE A 452 24.27 -6.02 5.31
N ASN A 453 24.89 -5.57 6.39
CA ASN A 453 26.23 -6.04 6.81
C ASN A 453 26.45 -7.57 6.79
N ASN A 454 25.46 -8.37 7.22
CA ASN A 454 25.55 -9.84 7.28
C ASN A 454 24.64 -10.58 6.27
N VAL A 455 23.89 -9.88 5.43
CA VAL A 455 22.96 -10.49 4.47
C VAL A 455 23.75 -11.26 3.42
N GLN A 456 23.30 -12.47 3.10
CA GLN A 456 23.82 -13.32 2.03
C GLN A 456 22.97 -13.23 0.76
N ASN A 457 21.65 -13.11 0.92
CA ASN A 457 20.70 -13.11 -0.18
C ASN A 457 19.75 -11.91 -0.08
N VAL A 458 19.60 -11.16 -1.16
CA VAL A 458 18.52 -10.19 -1.34
C VAL A 458 17.62 -10.70 -2.45
N VAL A 459 16.31 -10.85 -2.18
CA VAL A 459 15.32 -11.26 -3.19
C VAL A 459 14.35 -10.10 -3.41
N ILE A 460 14.11 -9.72 -4.66
CA ILE A 460 13.26 -8.60 -5.03
C ILE A 460 12.11 -9.11 -5.90
N LYS A 461 10.89 -8.78 -5.51
CA LYS A 461 9.64 -9.08 -6.23
C LYS A 461 8.73 -7.87 -6.33
N GLY A 462 7.61 -8.03 -7.03
CA GLY A 462 6.53 -7.05 -7.11
C GLY A 462 6.43 -6.37 -8.48
N ASP A 463 5.55 -5.38 -8.57
CA ASP A 463 5.11 -4.75 -9.81
C ASP A 463 5.48 -3.26 -9.94
N ALA A 464 6.34 -2.75 -9.05
CA ALA A 464 6.87 -1.39 -9.09
C ALA A 464 8.40 -1.36 -9.20
N TYR A 465 8.92 -0.44 -10.03
CA TYR A 465 10.36 -0.25 -10.22
C TYR A 465 11.02 0.08 -8.88
N LEU A 466 12.13 -0.58 -8.55
CA LEU A 466 12.82 -0.39 -7.28
C LEU A 466 14.24 0.15 -7.47
N ASP A 467 14.53 1.29 -6.86
CA ASP A 467 15.88 1.86 -6.78
C ASP A 467 16.46 1.67 -5.36
N ILE A 468 17.41 0.75 -5.24
CA ILE A 468 18.18 0.48 -4.01
C ILE A 468 19.63 0.92 -4.11
N SER A 469 19.97 1.73 -5.12
CA SER A 469 21.36 2.15 -5.38
C SER A 469 21.86 3.31 -4.51
N GLY A 470 20.99 3.92 -3.69
CA GLY A 470 21.32 5.12 -2.90
C GLY A 470 22.49 4.91 -1.93
N THR A 471 22.67 3.70 -1.40
CA THR A 471 23.87 3.27 -0.67
C THR A 471 24.29 1.93 -1.25
N PRO A 472 25.54 1.78 -1.74
CA PRO A 472 25.98 0.51 -2.30
C PRO A 472 25.86 -0.65 -1.30
N LEU A 473 25.36 -1.77 -1.80
CA LEU A 473 25.12 -3.01 -1.08
C LEU A 473 26.44 -3.79 -0.91
N ALA A 474 27.33 -3.27 -0.06
CA ALA A 474 28.69 -3.80 0.13
C ALA A 474 28.85 -4.67 1.40
N GLY A 475 27.79 -5.36 1.84
CA GLY A 475 27.88 -6.29 2.98
C GLY A 475 28.82 -7.45 2.68
N ASN A 476 29.73 -7.78 3.60
CA ASN A 476 30.82 -8.75 3.34
C ASN A 476 30.34 -10.20 3.11
N SER A 477 29.12 -10.52 3.52
CA SER A 477 28.50 -11.84 3.35
C SER A 477 27.63 -11.94 2.10
N LEU A 478 27.37 -10.83 1.41
CA LEU A 478 26.47 -10.81 0.27
C LEU A 478 27.02 -11.71 -0.83
N ALA A 479 26.20 -12.67 -1.26
CA ALA A 479 26.53 -13.63 -2.31
C ALA A 479 25.60 -13.49 -3.51
N LYS A 480 24.33 -13.10 -3.29
CA LYS A 480 23.32 -13.03 -4.33
C LYS A 480 22.33 -11.88 -4.15
N ILE A 481 22.01 -11.20 -5.25
CA ILE A 481 20.80 -10.37 -5.40
C ILE A 481 19.98 -10.96 -6.55
N ASP A 482 18.74 -11.35 -6.25
CA ASP A 482 17.81 -11.95 -7.21
C ASP A 482 16.59 -11.05 -7.40
N ALA A 483 16.54 -10.31 -8.50
CA ALA A 483 15.40 -9.45 -8.85
C ALA A 483 14.43 -10.08 -9.85
N SER A 484 14.62 -11.35 -10.23
CA SER A 484 13.82 -12.00 -11.28
C SER A 484 12.32 -12.06 -11.00
N GLY A 485 11.90 -11.85 -9.74
CA GLY A 485 10.50 -11.77 -9.34
C GLY A 485 9.86 -10.39 -9.49
N ASN A 486 10.61 -9.35 -9.88
CA ASN A 486 10.08 -8.01 -10.11
C ASN A 486 9.74 -7.82 -11.61
N SER A 487 8.56 -7.28 -11.91
CA SER A 487 8.09 -7.13 -13.29
C SER A 487 8.28 -5.72 -13.87
N ALA A 488 8.88 -4.80 -13.12
CA ALA A 488 8.93 -3.37 -13.45
C ALA A 488 10.35 -2.82 -13.62
N GLY A 489 11.38 -3.56 -13.20
CA GLY A 489 12.79 -3.20 -13.32
C GLY A 489 13.40 -2.78 -11.99
N VAL A 490 14.72 -2.80 -11.92
CA VAL A 490 15.49 -2.44 -10.72
C VAL A 490 16.68 -1.54 -11.05
N LYS A 491 17.06 -0.74 -10.06
CA LYS A 491 18.36 -0.12 -9.99
C LYS A 491 19.08 -0.57 -8.74
N MET A 492 20.22 -1.25 -8.91
CA MET A 492 20.99 -1.83 -7.82
C MET A 492 22.48 -1.57 -7.99
N SER A 493 23.21 -1.46 -6.87
CA SER A 493 24.65 -1.29 -6.87
C SER A 493 25.29 -2.03 -5.71
N THR A 494 26.29 -2.86 -6.00
CA THR A 494 27.16 -3.51 -5.01
C THR A 494 28.57 -2.89 -5.02
N ALA A 495 28.71 -1.67 -5.57
CA ALA A 495 29.99 -1.00 -5.71
C ALA A 495 30.78 -0.97 -4.38
N GLY A 496 32.03 -1.45 -4.42
CA GLY A 496 32.89 -1.55 -3.25
C GLY A 496 32.86 -2.91 -2.53
N ALA A 497 31.89 -3.79 -2.82
CA ALA A 497 31.93 -5.19 -2.39
C ALA A 497 33.22 -5.84 -2.93
N THR A 498 33.90 -6.67 -2.15
CA THR A 498 35.21 -7.23 -2.55
C THR A 498 35.15 -8.71 -2.92
N GLN A 499 34.04 -9.36 -2.60
CA GLN A 499 33.68 -10.70 -3.02
C GLN A 499 32.94 -10.67 -4.36
N GLY A 500 32.92 -11.80 -5.06
CA GLY A 500 32.08 -11.98 -6.24
C GLY A 500 30.62 -12.21 -5.84
N ILE A 501 29.70 -11.56 -6.56
CA ILE A 501 28.27 -11.56 -6.29
C ILE A 501 27.52 -12.01 -7.54
N GLU A 502 26.52 -12.87 -7.36
CA GLU A 502 25.53 -13.18 -8.39
C GLU A 502 24.44 -12.09 -8.38
N LEU A 503 24.32 -11.36 -9.49
CA LEU A 503 23.37 -10.27 -9.68
C LEU A 503 22.40 -10.66 -10.80
N ILE A 504 21.12 -10.86 -10.46
CA ILE A 504 20.08 -11.22 -11.43
C ILE A 504 19.09 -10.07 -11.52
N GLY A 505 18.92 -9.49 -12.71
CA GLY A 505 17.92 -8.48 -13.02
C GLY A 505 16.54 -9.07 -13.31
N THR A 506 15.78 -8.39 -14.15
CA THR A 506 14.35 -8.59 -14.39
C THR A 506 14.06 -8.86 -15.88
N ASP A 507 12.77 -8.94 -16.23
CA ASP A 507 12.33 -8.95 -17.64
C ASP A 507 12.08 -7.52 -18.19
N ALA A 508 12.39 -6.49 -17.41
CA ALA A 508 12.24 -5.07 -17.71
C ALA A 508 13.59 -4.33 -17.62
N ALA A 509 13.66 -3.09 -18.08
CA ALA A 509 14.91 -2.35 -18.14
C ALA A 509 15.53 -2.09 -16.75
N ASP A 510 16.76 -2.55 -16.56
CA ASP A 510 17.50 -2.49 -15.31
C ASP A 510 18.73 -1.56 -15.36
N ASP A 511 19.19 -1.08 -14.20
CA ASP A 511 20.47 -0.40 -14.03
C ASP A 511 21.28 -1.10 -12.93
N ILE A 512 22.21 -1.96 -13.35
CA ILE A 512 22.98 -2.88 -12.50
C ILE A 512 24.43 -2.43 -12.44
N THR A 513 24.97 -2.29 -11.24
CA THR A 513 26.40 -2.03 -11.01
C THR A 513 26.97 -3.07 -10.05
N GLY A 514 27.92 -3.87 -10.52
CA GLY A 514 28.66 -4.80 -9.68
C GLY A 514 29.74 -4.13 -8.81
N GLY A 515 30.44 -4.96 -8.06
CA GLY A 515 31.41 -4.62 -7.05
C GLY A 515 32.85 -4.60 -7.56
N ASN A 516 33.79 -4.93 -6.68
CA ASN A 516 35.21 -5.09 -6.97
C ASN A 516 35.63 -6.56 -7.06
N GLY A 517 34.76 -7.50 -6.66
CA GLY A 517 34.98 -8.93 -6.86
C GLY A 517 34.64 -9.35 -8.28
N ALA A 518 34.87 -10.62 -8.61
CA ALA A 518 34.47 -11.20 -9.90
C ALA A 518 32.99 -11.59 -9.85
N ASP A 519 32.13 -10.73 -10.37
CA ASP A 519 30.68 -10.85 -10.31
C ASP A 519 30.13 -11.66 -11.49
N VAL A 520 28.95 -12.24 -11.27
CA VAL A 520 28.14 -12.87 -12.33
C VAL A 520 26.86 -12.08 -12.45
N ILE A 521 26.74 -11.30 -13.52
CA ILE A 521 25.61 -10.43 -13.79
C ILE A 521 24.77 -11.06 -14.89
N THR A 522 23.49 -11.27 -14.61
CA THR A 522 22.48 -11.66 -15.60
C THR A 522 21.46 -10.54 -15.65
N ALA A 523 21.49 -9.72 -16.72
CA ALA A 523 20.66 -8.53 -16.82
C ALA A 523 19.19 -8.90 -17.02
N GLY A 524 18.91 -9.78 -17.99
CA GLY A 524 17.60 -10.41 -18.14
C GLY A 524 17.00 -10.11 -19.50
N LYS A 525 15.82 -9.50 -19.55
CA LYS A 525 15.29 -8.89 -20.78
C LYS A 525 15.10 -7.41 -20.53
N GLY A 526 14.89 -6.62 -21.58
CA GLY A 526 14.77 -5.18 -21.42
C GLY A 526 15.96 -4.45 -22.02
N GLY A 527 15.95 -3.12 -21.94
CA GLY A 527 17.11 -2.33 -22.36
C GLY A 527 17.94 -2.01 -21.13
N ASP A 528 18.86 -2.89 -20.78
CA ASP A 528 19.56 -2.88 -19.51
C ASP A 528 20.82 -2.04 -19.58
N LYS A 529 21.21 -1.51 -18.42
CA LYS A 529 22.47 -0.79 -18.25
C LYS A 529 23.30 -1.51 -17.20
N VAL A 530 24.42 -2.08 -17.63
CA VAL A 530 25.26 -2.93 -16.78
C VAL A 530 26.67 -2.34 -16.65
N THR A 531 27.16 -2.21 -15.43
CA THR A 531 28.58 -1.94 -15.12
C THR A 531 29.11 -3.14 -14.33
N GLY A 532 30.12 -3.83 -14.86
CA GLY A 532 30.75 -4.98 -14.19
C GLY A 532 31.32 -4.59 -12.83
N GLY A 533 32.40 -3.79 -12.82
CA GLY A 533 33.12 -3.63 -11.57
C GLY A 533 34.61 -3.41 -11.75
N GLN A 534 35.40 -3.67 -10.69
CA GLN A 534 36.87 -3.78 -10.81
C GLN A 534 37.32 -5.21 -11.10
N GLY A 535 36.54 -6.21 -10.68
CA GLY A 535 36.92 -7.61 -10.85
C GLY A 535 36.67 -8.08 -12.27
N ASP A 536 37.22 -9.23 -12.63
CA ASP A 536 36.98 -9.82 -13.96
C ASP A 536 35.57 -10.43 -13.97
N ASP A 537 34.58 -9.66 -14.43
CA ASP A 537 33.16 -9.98 -14.29
C ASP A 537 32.65 -10.84 -15.46
N THR A 538 31.58 -11.59 -15.24
CA THR A 538 30.80 -12.24 -16.31
C THR A 538 29.46 -11.53 -16.44
N ILE A 539 29.21 -10.93 -17.60
CA ILE A 539 27.99 -10.18 -17.90
C ILE A 539 27.21 -10.93 -18.98
N ASN A 540 26.03 -11.42 -18.62
CA ASN A 540 25.06 -11.99 -19.55
C ASN A 540 23.97 -10.95 -19.77
N LEU A 541 23.89 -10.40 -20.98
CA LEU A 541 22.91 -9.37 -21.32
C LEU A 541 21.50 -9.96 -21.46
N GLY A 542 21.40 -11.21 -21.91
CA GLY A 542 20.13 -11.87 -22.11
C GLY A 542 19.92 -12.26 -23.57
N ALA A 543 18.89 -13.06 -23.83
CA ALA A 543 18.62 -13.50 -25.20
C ALA A 543 18.01 -12.36 -26.03
N ALA A 544 18.34 -12.35 -27.31
CA ALA A 544 17.78 -11.48 -28.35
C ALA A 544 16.29 -11.15 -28.21
N ASP A 545 15.98 -9.99 -27.65
CA ASP A 545 14.60 -9.52 -27.41
C ASP A 545 14.27 -8.23 -28.20
N GLY A 546 15.23 -7.72 -28.97
CA GLY A 546 15.11 -6.50 -29.76
C GLY A 546 15.14 -5.21 -28.94
N LYS A 547 15.63 -5.27 -27.70
CA LYS A 547 16.03 -4.12 -26.89
C LYS A 547 17.54 -3.94 -26.96
N THR A 548 17.97 -2.74 -26.62
CA THR A 548 19.38 -2.36 -26.67
C THR A 548 19.90 -2.33 -25.25
N ASP A 549 20.83 -3.21 -24.94
CA ASP A 549 21.58 -3.19 -23.70
C ASP A 549 22.78 -2.25 -23.81
N THR A 550 23.24 -1.75 -22.67
CA THR A 550 24.41 -0.88 -22.55
C THR A 550 25.36 -1.43 -21.51
N VAL A 551 26.51 -1.95 -21.96
CA VAL A 551 27.63 -2.26 -21.08
C VAL A 551 28.47 -1.01 -20.89
N VAL A 552 28.60 -0.61 -19.63
CA VAL A 552 29.38 0.54 -19.21
C VAL A 552 30.70 0.05 -18.62
N PHE A 553 31.78 0.28 -19.36
CA PHE A 553 33.12 0.11 -18.83
C PHE A 553 33.42 1.17 -17.75
N ARG A 554 34.57 1.05 -17.12
CA ARG A 554 35.15 2.03 -16.20
C ARG A 554 36.44 2.58 -16.79
N ALA A 555 37.04 3.57 -16.13
CA ALA A 555 38.39 3.98 -16.47
C ALA A 555 39.31 2.75 -16.45
N ALA A 556 40.15 2.58 -17.47
CA ALA A 556 40.87 1.31 -17.72
C ALA A 556 41.68 0.81 -16.51
N GLY A 557 42.24 1.71 -15.70
CA GLY A 557 42.96 1.34 -14.46
C GLY A 557 42.07 0.81 -13.31
N THR A 558 40.74 0.86 -13.47
CA THR A 558 39.73 0.41 -12.49
C THR A 558 38.67 -0.49 -13.11
N ASN A 559 38.86 -0.90 -14.37
CA ASN A 559 37.97 -1.81 -15.07
C ASN A 559 38.48 -3.25 -14.92
N GLY A 560 37.55 -4.20 -14.80
CA GLY A 560 37.84 -5.62 -14.92
C GLY A 560 38.22 -6.05 -16.33
N LYS A 561 38.57 -7.31 -16.53
CA LYS A 561 38.61 -7.93 -17.86
C LYS A 561 37.30 -8.67 -18.11
N ASP A 562 36.23 -7.90 -18.18
CA ASP A 562 34.87 -8.43 -18.16
C ASP A 562 34.62 -9.31 -19.40
N THR A 563 33.89 -10.41 -19.20
CA THR A 563 33.39 -11.27 -20.27
C THR A 563 31.92 -10.95 -20.50
N ILE A 564 31.61 -10.46 -21.69
CA ILE A 564 30.27 -10.03 -22.12
C ILE A 564 29.71 -11.11 -23.04
N ASN A 565 28.62 -11.73 -22.63
CA ASN A 565 27.89 -12.76 -23.37
C ASN A 565 26.61 -12.17 -23.97
N ASP A 566 26.17 -12.79 -25.06
CA ASP A 566 24.92 -12.47 -25.77
C ASP A 566 24.85 -11.03 -26.34
N PHE A 567 26.01 -10.42 -26.63
CA PHE A 567 26.08 -9.09 -27.23
C PHE A 567 25.54 -9.07 -28.67
N GLU A 568 24.56 -8.22 -28.94
CA GLU A 568 23.97 -8.02 -30.26
C GLU A 568 24.69 -6.92 -31.05
N ALA A 569 25.22 -7.24 -32.23
CA ALA A 569 25.81 -6.24 -33.12
C ALA A 569 24.76 -5.58 -34.04
N GLY A 570 25.07 -4.40 -34.58
CA GLY A 570 24.25 -3.70 -35.57
C GLY A 570 23.51 -2.48 -35.04
N ASN A 571 22.73 -1.82 -35.91
CA ASN A 571 22.14 -0.49 -35.65
C ASN A 571 21.13 -0.43 -34.48
N ASN A 572 20.55 -1.56 -34.10
CA ASN A 572 19.63 -1.68 -32.96
C ASN A 572 20.16 -2.70 -31.93
N GLY A 573 21.40 -3.14 -32.09
CA GLY A 573 22.03 -4.05 -31.13
C GLY A 573 22.55 -3.29 -29.92
N ASP A 574 23.35 -3.97 -29.13
CA ASP A 574 23.86 -3.51 -27.85
C ASP A 574 24.97 -2.47 -28.00
N VAL A 575 25.21 -1.76 -26.91
CA VAL A 575 26.12 -0.63 -26.84
C VAL A 575 27.24 -0.92 -25.84
N LEU A 576 28.48 -0.79 -26.31
CA LEU A 576 29.66 -0.67 -25.48
C LEU A 576 29.96 0.80 -25.23
N LYS A 577 29.77 1.24 -24.00
CA LYS A 577 30.16 2.60 -23.59
C LYS A 577 31.64 2.61 -23.26
N VAL A 578 32.46 2.87 -24.29
CA VAL A 578 33.93 2.87 -24.23
C VAL A 578 34.52 4.25 -23.95
N THR A 579 33.73 5.32 -24.08
CA THR A 579 34.18 6.70 -23.81
C THR A 579 34.62 6.97 -22.37
N VAL A 580 34.35 6.04 -21.47
CA VAL A 580 34.75 6.09 -20.05
C VAL A 580 36.04 5.34 -19.75
N LEU A 581 36.59 4.58 -20.71
CA LEU A 581 37.88 3.89 -20.57
C LEU A 581 39.04 4.88 -20.38
N GLY A 582 38.94 6.03 -21.05
CA GLY A 582 39.98 7.05 -21.10
C GLY A 582 39.59 8.24 -21.99
N THR A 583 40.55 9.08 -22.37
CA THR A 583 40.37 10.20 -23.30
C THR A 583 40.51 9.72 -24.74
N LEU A 584 39.45 9.10 -25.27
CA LEU A 584 39.48 8.57 -26.64
C LEU A 584 39.61 9.69 -27.68
N VAL A 585 40.58 9.56 -28.59
CA VAL A 585 40.85 10.52 -29.67
C VAL A 585 40.27 10.01 -30.99
N GLY A 586 39.59 10.88 -31.72
CA GLY A 586 39.02 10.55 -33.03
C GLY A 586 38.39 11.76 -33.69
N SER A 587 39.14 12.41 -34.58
CA SER A 587 38.71 13.66 -35.23
C SER A 587 37.73 13.44 -36.40
N ALA A 588 37.67 12.22 -36.95
CA ALA A 588 36.89 11.90 -38.16
C ALA A 588 35.60 11.11 -37.88
N GLY A 589 35.57 10.27 -36.83
CA GLY A 589 34.38 9.49 -36.47
C GLY A 589 34.54 8.64 -35.21
N THR A 590 33.45 8.02 -34.75
CA THR A 590 33.47 7.14 -33.57
C THR A 590 34.09 5.77 -33.87
N TYR A 591 33.76 5.16 -35.00
CA TYR A 591 34.10 3.77 -35.31
C TYR A 591 34.56 3.57 -36.76
N THR A 592 35.54 2.67 -36.97
CA THR A 592 35.90 2.12 -38.28
C THR A 592 36.39 0.68 -38.17
N THR A 593 36.40 -0.05 -39.28
CA THR A 593 37.12 -1.33 -39.42
C THR A 593 38.53 -1.11 -39.99
N ALA A 594 39.46 -2.02 -39.69
CA ALA A 594 40.84 -2.01 -40.17
C ALA A 594 41.38 -3.42 -40.46
N SER A 595 42.36 -3.53 -41.36
CA SER A 595 43.09 -4.76 -41.67
C SER A 595 44.52 -4.46 -42.14
N SER A 596 45.34 -5.49 -42.31
CA SER A 596 46.68 -5.42 -42.91
C SER A 596 46.70 -4.84 -44.34
N THR A 597 45.55 -4.82 -45.02
CA THR A 597 45.41 -4.26 -46.39
C THR A 597 44.75 -2.88 -46.42
N SER A 598 44.08 -2.49 -45.33
CA SER A 598 43.40 -1.20 -45.17
C SER A 598 43.51 -0.75 -43.72
N LYS A 599 44.58 0.00 -43.42
CA LYS A 599 44.90 0.40 -42.04
C LYS A 599 43.90 1.43 -41.49
N GLY A 600 43.55 1.30 -40.22
CA GLY A 600 42.78 2.29 -39.45
C GLY A 600 43.70 3.29 -38.75
N ASP A 601 43.36 4.59 -38.79
CA ASP A 601 44.14 5.66 -38.17
C ASP A 601 43.63 5.96 -36.76
N THR A 602 44.49 5.75 -35.75
CA THR A 602 44.17 5.96 -34.33
C THR A 602 43.92 7.42 -33.96
N ALA A 603 44.39 8.38 -34.77
CA ALA A 603 44.07 9.80 -34.57
C ALA A 603 42.69 10.19 -35.15
N ALA A 604 42.18 9.39 -36.09
CA ALA A 604 40.94 9.66 -36.81
C ALA A 604 39.71 9.05 -36.12
N TYR A 605 39.86 7.90 -35.45
CA TYR A 605 38.75 7.14 -34.89
C TYR A 605 38.95 6.75 -33.43
N LYS A 606 37.89 6.91 -32.63
CA LYS A 606 37.88 6.52 -31.21
C LYS A 606 37.89 5.00 -31.01
N VAL A 607 37.27 4.29 -31.93
CA VAL A 607 37.13 2.84 -31.92
C VAL A 607 37.56 2.25 -33.27
N ILE A 608 38.40 1.23 -33.24
CA ILE A 608 38.86 0.52 -34.44
C ILE A 608 38.67 -1.00 -34.26
N ALA A 609 37.87 -1.63 -35.12
CA ALA A 609 37.74 -3.08 -35.19
C ALA A 609 38.70 -3.67 -36.22
N ILE A 610 39.58 -4.57 -35.81
CA ILE A 610 40.54 -5.26 -36.67
C ILE A 610 39.90 -6.56 -37.19
N THR A 611 39.67 -6.62 -38.50
CA THR A 611 39.05 -7.79 -39.16
C THR A 611 40.05 -8.91 -39.47
N ASP A 612 41.34 -8.69 -39.23
CA ASP A 612 42.36 -9.73 -39.34
C ASP A 612 42.40 -10.54 -38.04
N ASN A 613 41.86 -11.76 -38.05
CA ASN A 613 41.77 -12.57 -36.84
C ASN A 613 43.15 -12.83 -36.22
N ALA A 614 43.21 -12.68 -34.89
CA ALA A 614 44.31 -13.15 -34.06
C ALA A 614 44.36 -14.68 -34.01
N ALA A 615 45.48 -15.22 -33.56
CA ALA A 615 45.61 -16.61 -33.18
C ALA A 615 44.65 -16.92 -32.00
N SER A 616 44.18 -18.17 -31.93
CA SER A 616 43.26 -18.62 -30.86
C SER A 616 43.82 -18.42 -29.45
N ASP A 617 45.14 -18.41 -29.28
CA ASP A 617 45.84 -18.18 -28.02
C ASP A 617 46.20 -16.70 -27.77
N TRP A 618 45.82 -15.81 -28.69
CA TRP A 618 46.08 -14.37 -28.65
C TRP A 618 47.56 -13.97 -28.67
N SER A 619 48.45 -14.87 -29.07
CA SER A 619 49.90 -14.64 -29.07
C SER A 619 50.37 -13.61 -30.09
N ASP A 620 49.59 -13.34 -31.13
CA ASP A 620 49.94 -12.47 -32.26
C ASP A 620 49.19 -11.12 -32.28
N VAL A 621 48.44 -10.77 -31.23
CA VAL A 621 47.66 -9.51 -31.14
C VAL A 621 48.50 -8.29 -31.49
N LEU A 622 49.71 -8.19 -30.93
CA LEU A 622 50.62 -7.08 -31.21
C LEU A 622 51.03 -7.02 -32.69
N THR A 623 51.22 -8.18 -33.32
CA THR A 623 51.56 -8.26 -34.75
C THR A 623 50.36 -7.82 -35.59
N LYS A 624 49.14 -8.21 -35.22
CA LYS A 624 47.90 -7.84 -35.89
C LYS A 624 47.61 -6.34 -35.78
N MET A 625 47.72 -5.77 -34.58
CA MET A 625 47.58 -4.33 -34.37
C MET A 625 48.60 -3.52 -35.19
N ASN A 626 49.88 -3.93 -35.20
CA ASN A 626 50.90 -3.26 -36.00
C ASN A 626 50.66 -3.34 -37.52
N ALA A 627 50.09 -4.45 -37.99
CA ALA A 627 49.72 -4.61 -39.38
C ALA A 627 48.49 -3.76 -39.76
N ALA A 628 47.50 -3.65 -38.87
CA ALA A 628 46.20 -3.04 -39.15
C ALA A 628 46.07 -1.56 -38.73
N LEU A 629 46.93 -1.04 -37.86
CA LEU A 629 46.84 0.35 -37.38
C LEU A 629 47.86 1.25 -38.06
N THR A 630 47.48 2.52 -38.21
CA THR A 630 48.36 3.65 -38.49
C THR A 630 48.48 4.45 -37.21
N ILE A 631 49.69 4.50 -36.65
CA ILE A 631 50.03 5.31 -35.49
C ILE A 631 50.74 6.56 -36.00
N ALA A 632 50.21 7.74 -35.69
CA ALA A 632 50.85 8.99 -36.03
C ALA A 632 52.09 9.19 -35.14
N GLY A 633 53.25 9.53 -35.71
CA GLY A 633 54.41 9.92 -34.90
C GLY A 633 54.12 11.23 -34.16
N ASP A 634 54.38 11.26 -32.85
CA ASP A 634 53.92 12.29 -31.91
C ASP A 634 54.18 13.74 -32.38
N THR A 635 53.11 14.56 -32.37
CA THR A 635 53.16 16.02 -32.47
C THR A 635 52.73 16.68 -31.15
N ASN A 636 53.48 16.47 -30.07
CA ASN A 636 53.26 17.11 -28.75
C ASN A 636 51.84 16.95 -28.16
N ALA A 637 51.04 16.02 -28.66
CA ALA A 637 49.70 15.74 -28.16
C ALA A 637 49.73 14.36 -27.50
N ALA A 638 50.48 14.27 -26.39
CA ALA A 638 50.49 13.11 -25.52
C ALA A 638 49.05 12.68 -25.21
N ASN A 639 48.79 11.36 -25.27
CA ASN A 639 47.58 10.66 -24.82
C ASN A 639 46.47 10.41 -25.87
N ALA A 640 46.80 10.05 -27.12
CA ALA A 640 45.79 9.54 -28.04
C ALA A 640 45.37 8.11 -27.65
N GLU A 641 44.24 7.98 -26.95
CA GLU A 641 43.70 6.66 -26.62
C GLU A 641 42.69 6.19 -27.66
N THR A 642 42.72 4.91 -28.01
CA THR A 642 41.82 4.29 -28.99
C THR A 642 41.36 2.93 -28.45
N ALA A 643 40.06 2.68 -28.48
CA ALA A 643 39.53 1.35 -28.22
C ALA A 643 39.73 0.46 -29.46
N VAL A 644 40.39 -0.67 -29.31
CA VAL A 644 40.70 -1.60 -30.42
C VAL A 644 40.05 -2.94 -30.15
N LEU A 645 39.22 -3.39 -31.08
CA LEU A 645 38.57 -4.70 -31.03
C LEU A 645 39.26 -5.65 -32.00
N ILE A 646 39.51 -6.88 -31.59
CA ILE A 646 40.11 -7.90 -32.44
C ILE A 646 39.51 -9.27 -32.11
N ASP A 647 39.12 -10.00 -33.14
CA ASP A 647 38.56 -11.36 -33.04
C ASP A 647 39.67 -12.43 -33.21
N ASN A 648 39.49 -13.61 -32.65
CA ASN A 648 40.29 -14.82 -32.94
C ASN A 648 39.52 -15.88 -33.74
N GLY A 649 38.30 -15.57 -34.18
CA GLY A 649 37.32 -16.45 -34.84
C GLY A 649 36.33 -17.11 -33.87
N THR A 650 36.35 -16.75 -32.58
CA THR A 650 35.45 -17.28 -31.55
C THR A 650 35.04 -16.22 -30.53
N ASP A 651 35.99 -15.39 -30.10
CA ASP A 651 35.80 -14.34 -29.11
C ASP A 651 36.44 -13.04 -29.63
N THR A 652 35.84 -11.91 -29.30
CA THR A 652 36.39 -10.58 -29.60
C THR A 652 36.94 -9.94 -28.35
N ARG A 653 38.23 -9.62 -28.33
CA ARG A 653 38.83 -8.84 -27.23
C ARG A 653 38.77 -7.36 -27.50
N VAL A 654 38.47 -6.60 -26.45
CA VAL A 654 38.49 -5.14 -26.43
C VAL A 654 39.75 -4.69 -25.69
N TYR A 655 40.62 -3.97 -26.40
CA TYR A 655 41.83 -3.38 -25.86
C TYR A 655 41.70 -1.85 -25.81
N LEU A 656 42.27 -1.22 -24.80
CA LEU A 656 42.62 0.20 -24.86
C LEU A 656 44.06 0.31 -25.32
N PHE A 657 44.27 0.94 -26.48
CA PHE A 657 45.57 1.42 -26.90
C PHE A 657 45.78 2.83 -26.35
N SER A 658 46.85 3.04 -25.57
CA SER A 658 47.25 4.33 -25.01
C SER A 658 48.66 4.65 -25.48
N ASP A 659 48.75 5.54 -26.47
CA ASP A 659 50.03 6.02 -27.02
C ASP A 659 50.87 6.69 -25.93
N ASP A 660 52.15 6.33 -25.87
CA ASP A 660 53.06 6.87 -24.87
C ASP A 660 53.84 8.10 -25.38
N SER A 661 54.76 8.63 -24.57
CA SER A 661 55.55 9.82 -24.95
C SER A 661 56.75 9.50 -25.85
N THR A 662 56.97 8.23 -26.19
CA THR A 662 58.05 7.81 -27.07
C THR A 662 57.61 7.94 -28.52
N ASN A 663 58.49 8.46 -29.37
CA ASN A 663 58.19 8.58 -30.79
C ASN A 663 58.34 7.22 -31.46
N ASN A 664 57.30 6.42 -31.38
CA ASN A 664 57.16 5.17 -32.12
C ASN A 664 56.10 5.35 -33.22
N THR A 665 56.10 4.46 -34.21
CA THR A 665 55.07 4.42 -35.26
C THR A 665 54.42 3.05 -35.30
N THR A 666 54.52 2.32 -34.20
CA THR A 666 54.17 0.91 -34.04
C THR A 666 53.70 0.72 -32.60
N VAL A 667 52.63 -0.04 -32.43
CA VAL A 667 52.11 -0.41 -31.11
C VAL A 667 53.14 -1.25 -30.35
N GLU A 668 53.31 -0.93 -29.07
CA GLU A 668 54.11 -1.65 -28.10
C GLU A 668 53.23 -2.41 -27.08
N SER A 669 53.79 -3.45 -26.46
CA SER A 669 53.04 -4.25 -25.48
C SER A 669 52.62 -3.48 -24.23
N SER A 670 53.38 -2.44 -23.85
CA SER A 670 53.07 -1.56 -22.70
C SER A 670 51.92 -0.60 -22.97
N GLU A 671 51.57 -0.39 -24.23
CA GLU A 671 50.55 0.57 -24.67
C GLU A 671 49.17 -0.07 -24.79
N ILE A 672 49.06 -1.39 -24.64
CA ILE A 672 47.79 -2.11 -24.78
C ILE A 672 47.32 -2.66 -23.44
N THR A 673 46.10 -2.31 -23.06
CA THR A 673 45.42 -2.82 -21.88
C THR A 673 44.18 -3.60 -22.31
N LEU A 674 44.08 -4.89 -21.94
CA LEU A 674 42.85 -5.65 -22.14
C LEU A 674 41.79 -5.15 -21.16
N VAL A 675 40.62 -4.74 -21.67
CA VAL A 675 39.53 -4.18 -20.86
C VAL A 675 38.25 -5.03 -20.94
N GLY A 676 38.16 -5.98 -21.86
CA GLY A 676 37.03 -6.90 -21.89
C GLY A 676 37.11 -7.90 -23.04
N THR A 677 36.22 -8.87 -23.01
CA THR A 677 36.02 -9.89 -24.04
C THR A 677 34.53 -9.99 -24.33
N ILE A 678 34.15 -9.97 -25.60
CA ILE A 678 32.80 -10.27 -26.07
C ILE A 678 32.83 -11.72 -26.58
N SER A 679 32.04 -12.60 -25.99
CA SER A 679 31.93 -13.98 -26.44
C SER A 679 30.83 -14.12 -27.50
N GLY A 680 31.03 -14.99 -28.48
CA GLY A 680 29.98 -15.35 -29.43
C GLY A 680 29.67 -14.30 -30.51
N LEU A 681 30.38 -13.17 -30.55
CA LEU A 681 30.32 -12.24 -31.69
C LEU A 681 30.87 -12.92 -32.94
N GLY A 682 30.05 -13.05 -33.98
CA GLY A 682 30.39 -13.83 -35.18
C GLY A 682 31.58 -13.26 -35.97
N ASP A 683 31.61 -11.95 -36.18
CA ASP A 683 32.71 -11.21 -36.79
C ASP A 683 32.62 -9.73 -36.35
N VAL A 684 33.75 -9.09 -36.08
CA VAL A 684 33.79 -7.66 -35.73
C VAL A 684 33.27 -6.74 -36.84
N SER A 685 33.16 -7.22 -38.08
CA SER A 685 32.55 -6.49 -39.20
C SER A 685 31.04 -6.30 -39.08
N ASP A 686 30.37 -7.06 -38.20
CA ASP A 686 28.95 -6.86 -37.89
C ASP A 686 28.72 -5.64 -36.99
N LEU A 687 29.78 -5.14 -36.34
CA LEU A 687 29.72 -3.95 -35.49
C LEU A 687 29.58 -2.68 -36.35
N VAL A 688 28.77 -1.75 -35.85
CA VAL A 688 28.53 -0.44 -36.44
C VAL A 688 28.80 0.67 -35.42
N SER A 689 28.85 1.92 -35.88
CA SER A 689 29.02 3.07 -34.98
C SER A 689 27.94 3.18 -33.90
N GLY A 690 26.76 2.57 -34.10
CA GLY A 690 25.69 2.52 -33.11
C GLY A 690 26.00 1.64 -31.90
N ASN A 691 26.92 0.66 -32.03
CA ASN A 691 27.32 -0.21 -30.93
C ASN A 691 28.31 0.45 -29.96
N PHE A 692 28.64 1.74 -30.13
CA PHE A 692 29.63 2.43 -29.33
C PHE A 692 29.13 3.81 -28.89
N ALA A 693 29.32 4.11 -27.60
CA ALA A 693 28.91 5.38 -26.99
C ALA A 693 30.01 6.07 -26.19
#